data_AF-A0A543CWY2-F1
#
_entry.id   AF-A0A543CWY2-F1
#
_cell.length_a   1.000
_cell.length_b   1.000
_cell.length_c   1.000
_cell.angle_alpha   90.00
_cell.angle_beta   90.00
_cell.angle_gamma   90.00
#
_symmetry.space_group_name_H-M   'P 1'
#
loop_
_entity.id
_entity.type
_entity.pdbx_description
1 polymer ?
#
loop_
_entity_poly.entity_id
_entity_poly.type
_entity_poly.pdbx_seq_one_letter_code
_entity_poly.pdbx_strand_id
1 'polypeptide(L)'
;MTTAQVGAASALVEVIAHRLASPDQVLGRELTHGWWPQSLAYGAAGVALLHVERARAGLAPWQPAHDWIACAAHGPVIAGEDSHLYYGAPSIAFAMHAAADRTGRYRRALATLDRHIAATTRRRLDRAHIRADRGERPALAEFDTIRGLTGVGAYLLRREPHGDLMRAILAYLVRLTEPVTSEDGEESLGWWSDLAPSGRLAETFPGGHANIGMAHGIGGPLALLSLAMRDGVTVHGQAEAIGRICAWLDQWRQHGEAGWWWPYWVTPQQVRAGQPAASMPSRPSWCYGTAGLARAQQLAALATGNTARRQMAEHALLSALTDPSQLESTTDMSFCHGYAGLLHIAGRAAADAMTPDLAGCLPELLGALIPDRRNRRGPPGHLAAGRRRATRRRHRRCPDPAHRRGRHGPRFRLGRMFPGRLTATPRKGHTMDPGEWPQAVIEFADEASAEQVAVGHLGPALVAAQADGLLSRWWFIRKAPCWRLRYLPADSGGFTTVLDRLAAEGWIAGWTAGIYEPETHAFGGAAGMDIAHELFHRDSRHLLNHLARQQAAAPDMPGLGRRELAILLSSILFRNAGQDWYEQGDVWARVTQHRSVGNTELSTQRRGRLRAAVHRLMTVDAGPTSPLVDGGPLAAIADWAEAFEQAGQQLAELARRGGLQRGLRAVLAHHVIFHWNRLGLPAAEQHILTELAKEAVMGTSEPAAISIAETNTQVNDESDALAERLRNELADHLRQQGTLRTEQVDAAVRAVPRHRFVPAVALEEAYADKPLYTTHDGTGTSISAASQPTIVAMMLEQLQVQPGQRVLELGAGTGYNAGLLAHQVGSDGQVITIDVDEDIVDGARSGLVAAGLANVKVILGDGALGYPEGAPYDRIEATVGAYGVPTPWLEQLAPDGRLVVPLRLRGSVSRSIVFERDHDGRWHSLSSEMCTFMPLRGIADDARRTVALTSDAAVTLQTHQDQLVDAEALADVLDQPRTEAWTGVKFRGPESMEWMDLWLACTLDNAVSRMPVERSAVERGAVRPQFGWGSMATIEKGNLAYLTVRRNGLAPDGGNLYETGVIGHGPSRDALVNRVVDAISAWDRHYRSRTVGFQIQATNTPPIQPKPGRFAIDTPLNRIVIEWH
;
A
#
# COMPACT_ATOMS: atom_id res chain seq x y z
N MET A 1 37.76 11.95 8.17
CA MET A 1 36.66 12.62 7.36
C MET A 1 37.18 13.92 6.76
N THR A 2 37.05 14.16 5.39
CA THR A 2 37.60 15.40 4.82
C THR A 2 36.71 16.60 5.20
N THR A 3 37.23 17.72 5.57
CA THR A 3 36.53 18.97 5.90
C THR A 3 35.44 19.28 4.85
N ALA A 4 35.55 18.79 3.73
CA ALA A 4 34.58 19.03 2.63
C ALA A 4 33.36 18.11 2.75
N GLN A 5 33.59 16.87 3.09
CA GLN A 5 32.47 15.93 3.28
C GLN A 5 31.64 16.29 4.52
N VAL A 6 32.29 16.69 5.49
CA VAL A 6 31.59 17.11 6.73
C VAL A 6 30.84 18.43 6.45
N GLY A 7 31.43 19.30 5.72
CA GLY A 7 30.75 20.55 5.34
C GLY A 7 29.51 20.27 4.48
N ALA A 8 29.54 19.36 3.56
CA ALA A 8 28.39 19.00 2.68
C ALA A 8 27.27 18.31 3.49
N ALA A 9 27.70 17.46 4.32
CA ALA A 9 26.69 16.79 5.17
C ALA A 9 26.02 17.80 6.11
N SER A 10 26.80 18.72 6.64
CA SER A 10 26.21 19.76 7.52
C SER A 10 25.26 20.68 6.73
N ALA A 11 25.58 20.95 5.58
CA ALA A 11 24.70 21.79 4.74
C ALA A 11 23.38 21.06 4.44
N LEU A 12 23.50 19.84 4.16
CA LEU A 12 22.29 19.04 3.90
C LEU A 12 21.37 19.01 5.14
N VAL A 13 21.96 18.89 6.30
CA VAL A 13 21.15 18.86 7.55
C VAL A 13 20.47 20.22 7.76
N GLU A 14 21.12 21.26 7.39
CA GLU A 14 20.50 22.60 7.58
C GLU A 14 19.30 22.76 6.64
N VAL A 15 19.42 22.16 5.54
CA VAL A 15 18.30 22.27 4.59
C VAL A 15 17.10 21.47 5.11
N ILE A 16 17.43 20.35 5.58
CA ILE A 16 16.32 19.52 6.09
C ILE A 16 15.69 20.19 7.31
N ALA A 17 16.51 20.70 8.24
CA ALA A 17 15.97 21.37 9.46
C ALA A 17 15.15 22.60 9.08
N HIS A 18 15.56 23.18 8.04
CA HIS A 18 14.80 24.38 7.65
C HIS A 18 13.43 23.97 7.07
N ARG A 19 13.35 22.87 6.36
CA ARG A 19 12.06 22.42 5.78
C ARG A 19 11.11 21.93 6.88
N LEU A 20 11.74 21.57 7.95
CA LEU A 20 10.89 21.01 9.03
C LEU A 20 10.87 21.97 10.22
N ALA A 21 10.99 23.25 9.89
CA ALA A 21 11.21 24.26 10.98
C ALA A 21 9.89 24.51 11.73
N SER A 22 8.69 24.30 10.96
CA SER A 22 7.43 24.57 11.68
C SER A 22 6.38 23.52 11.28
N PRO A 23 5.65 23.02 12.36
CA PRO A 23 4.61 22.01 12.11
C PRO A 23 3.46 22.58 11.25
N ASP A 24 3.14 23.85 11.32
CA ASP A 24 2.03 24.47 10.55
C ASP A 24 2.38 24.54 9.05
N GLN A 25 3.65 24.65 8.73
CA GLN A 25 4.12 24.71 7.33
C GLN A 25 4.15 23.31 6.69
N VAL A 26 4.32 22.37 7.60
CA VAL A 26 4.38 20.97 7.11
C VAL A 26 2.97 20.38 7.09
N LEU A 27 2.00 20.79 8.05
CA LEU A 27 0.61 20.31 8.13
C LEU A 27 -0.24 20.93 7.02
N GLY A 28 0.30 21.89 6.31
CA GLY A 28 -0.31 22.54 5.14
C GLY A 28 0.14 21.90 3.83
N ARG A 29 1.05 20.73 3.91
CA ARG A 29 1.61 19.94 2.80
C ARG A 29 1.13 18.49 2.89
N GLU A 30 0.02 17.95 2.15
CA GLU A 30 -0.57 16.60 1.98
C GLU A 30 0.42 15.49 2.30
N LEU A 31 0.72 15.19 3.56
CA LEU A 31 1.60 14.10 4.02
C LEU A 31 0.88 12.75 3.82
N THR A 32 1.29 11.89 2.84
CA THR A 32 0.82 10.62 2.22
C THR A 32 1.43 9.42 2.97
N HIS A 33 1.51 9.32 4.45
CA HIS A 33 1.65 7.94 4.99
C HIS A 33 1.33 7.95 6.48
N GLY A 34 0.36 7.04 7.17
CA GLY A 34 -0.03 6.57 8.51
C GLY A 34 1.15 6.55 9.50
N TRP A 35 0.99 6.95 10.88
CA TRP A 35 1.03 7.19 12.34
C TRP A 35 1.66 8.55 12.62
N TRP A 36 1.08 9.49 12.30
CA TRP A 36 0.97 10.92 12.61
C TRP A 36 -0.10 11.15 13.69
N PRO A 37 0.02 12.22 14.75
CA PRO A 37 1.21 12.99 15.12
C PRO A 37 2.02 12.31 16.23
N GLN A 38 1.76 11.26 16.79
CA GLN A 38 2.43 10.72 18.00
C GLN A 38 3.50 9.68 17.60
N SER A 39 3.83 9.62 16.34
CA SER A 39 4.76 8.55 15.92
C SER A 39 6.20 9.07 15.92
N LEU A 40 7.14 8.23 16.42
CA LEU A 40 8.58 8.54 16.41
C LEU A 40 9.20 8.16 15.07
N ALA A 41 8.53 7.25 14.31
CA ALA A 41 9.14 6.75 13.06
C ALA A 41 8.72 7.61 11.87
N TYR A 42 7.42 8.07 11.99
CA TYR A 42 6.98 8.73 10.74
C TYR A 42 6.23 10.02 11.08
N GLY A 43 6.53 10.53 12.45
CA GLY A 43 5.54 11.59 12.79
C GLY A 43 6.21 12.70 13.62
N ALA A 44 5.46 13.61 14.13
CA ALA A 44 5.90 14.85 14.80
C ALA A 44 6.89 14.56 15.93
N ALA A 45 6.68 13.46 16.64
CA ALA A 45 7.61 13.13 17.75
C ALA A 45 9.03 12.88 17.22
N GLY A 46 9.18 12.28 16.06
CA GLY A 46 10.53 12.03 15.44
C GLY A 46 11.17 13.34 14.95
N VAL A 47 10.36 14.19 14.32
CA VAL A 47 10.92 15.48 13.84
C VAL A 47 11.39 16.33 15.03
N ALA A 48 10.68 16.17 16.15
CA ALA A 48 11.12 16.92 17.35
C ALA A 48 12.53 16.53 17.77
N LEU A 49 12.93 15.29 17.57
CA LEU A 49 14.28 14.86 18.01
C LEU A 49 15.36 15.49 17.14
N LEU A 50 15.07 15.72 15.86
CA LEU A 50 16.06 16.44 15.02
C LEU A 50 16.32 17.84 15.61
N HIS A 51 15.26 18.50 16.00
CA HIS A 51 15.45 19.88 16.49
C HIS A 51 16.00 19.89 17.92
N VAL A 52 15.70 18.77 18.65
CA VAL A 52 16.33 18.68 19.98
C VAL A 52 17.85 18.54 19.82
N GLU A 53 18.26 17.75 18.89
CA GLU A 53 19.71 17.54 18.70
C GLU A 53 20.39 18.82 18.22
N ARG A 54 19.77 19.53 17.43
CA ARG A 54 20.38 20.78 16.95
C ARG A 54 20.47 21.82 18.06
N ALA A 55 19.41 21.89 18.77
CA ALA A 55 19.44 22.86 19.90
C ALA A 55 20.53 22.48 20.91
N ARG A 56 20.71 21.24 21.16
CA ARG A 56 21.74 20.83 22.15
C ARG A 56 23.14 21.15 21.62
N ALA A 57 23.13 21.05 20.31
CA ALA A 57 24.48 21.31 19.73
C ALA A 57 24.70 22.82 19.55
N GLY A 58 23.83 23.65 19.98
CA GLY A 58 23.96 25.12 19.91
C GLY A 58 23.77 25.63 18.47
N LEU A 59 23.15 24.77 17.66
CA LEU A 59 23.05 25.16 16.23
C LEU A 59 21.68 25.77 15.93
N ALA A 60 20.73 25.65 16.83
CA ALA A 60 19.40 26.25 16.63
C ALA A 60 18.70 26.41 17.98
N PRO A 61 17.62 27.35 18.02
CA PRO A 61 16.89 27.55 19.29
C PRO A 61 15.99 26.34 19.62
N TRP A 62 15.50 26.23 20.96
CA TRP A 62 14.72 25.07 21.46
C TRP A 62 13.26 25.17 21.00
N GLN A 63 12.88 26.35 20.44
CA GLN A 63 11.46 26.60 20.12
C GLN A 63 10.96 25.60 19.05
N PRO A 64 11.59 25.32 17.97
CA PRO A 64 11.08 24.35 16.99
C PRO A 64 10.91 22.95 17.60
N ALA A 65 11.83 22.62 18.49
CA ALA A 65 11.65 21.31 19.18
C ALA A 65 10.37 21.31 20.01
N HIS A 66 10.10 22.44 20.68
CA HIS A 66 8.86 22.51 21.48
C HIS A 66 7.62 22.53 20.59
N ASP A 67 7.62 23.18 19.51
CA ASP A 67 6.44 23.26 18.63
C ASP A 67 6.08 21.87 18.09
N TRP A 68 7.09 21.12 17.76
CA TRP A 68 6.77 19.78 17.22
C TRP A 68 6.34 18.83 18.33
N ILE A 69 6.92 18.99 19.60
CA ILE A 69 6.41 18.16 20.72
C ILE A 69 4.96 18.55 21.04
N ALA A 70 4.66 19.82 20.92
CA ALA A 70 3.26 20.27 21.15
C ALA A 70 2.34 19.71 20.05
N CYS A 71 2.87 19.63 18.86
CA CYS A 71 2.06 19.05 17.76
C CYS A 71 1.79 17.56 18.00
N ALA A 72 2.78 16.93 18.52
CA ALA A 72 2.60 15.49 18.79
C ALA A 72 1.61 15.24 19.92
N ALA A 73 1.41 16.28 20.74
CA ALA A 73 0.54 16.06 21.92
C ALA A 73 -0.73 16.89 21.79
N HIS A 74 -0.99 17.33 20.53
CA HIS A 74 -2.08 18.32 20.35
C HIS A 74 -3.43 17.67 20.59
N GLY A 75 -3.68 16.33 20.47
CA GLY A 75 -4.94 15.58 20.66
C GLY A 75 -4.78 14.52 21.76
N PRO A 76 -5.93 13.72 21.93
CA PRO A 76 -5.80 12.66 22.94
C PRO A 76 -4.57 11.78 22.69
N VAL A 77 -3.83 11.56 23.88
CA VAL A 77 -2.60 10.75 23.78
C VAL A 77 -2.93 9.28 24.07
N ILE A 78 -2.48 8.48 23.10
CA ILE A 78 -2.73 7.03 23.24
C ILE A 78 -1.79 6.43 24.29
N ALA A 79 -2.37 5.85 25.29
CA ALA A 79 -1.53 5.34 26.41
C ALA A 79 -2.02 3.95 26.81
N GLY A 80 -2.79 3.25 25.85
CA GLY A 80 -3.33 1.90 26.11
C GLY A 80 -2.38 0.81 25.57
N GLU A 81 -2.79 -0.42 25.42
CA GLU A 81 -1.96 -1.61 25.14
C GLU A 81 -1.31 -1.50 23.76
N ASP A 82 -1.75 -0.55 23.02
CA ASP A 82 -1.19 -0.43 21.65
C ASP A 82 -0.12 0.66 21.60
N SER A 83 0.18 1.31 22.83
CA SER A 83 1.27 2.30 22.82
C SER A 83 2.63 1.64 23.08
N HIS A 84 3.67 2.19 22.41
CA HIS A 84 5.06 1.66 22.53
C HIS A 84 6.05 2.77 22.16
N LEU A 85 7.32 2.45 22.21
CA LEU A 85 8.38 3.48 22.08
C LEU A 85 8.18 4.28 20.78
N TYR A 86 7.62 3.65 19.69
CA TYR A 86 7.62 4.40 18.41
C TYR A 86 6.21 4.97 18.13
N TYR A 87 5.27 4.73 19.17
CA TYR A 87 3.95 5.35 18.98
C TYR A 87 3.26 5.51 20.34
N GLY A 88 2.49 6.67 20.44
CA GLY A 88 1.66 6.89 21.65
C GLY A 88 2.47 7.51 22.80
N ALA A 89 2.07 7.24 23.98
CA ALA A 89 2.58 7.95 25.19
C ALA A 89 4.09 7.73 25.35
N PRO A 90 4.64 6.52 25.16
CA PRO A 90 6.11 6.33 25.29
C PRO A 90 6.88 7.12 24.24
N SER A 91 6.37 7.23 23.05
CA SER A 91 7.07 7.99 21.99
C SER A 91 7.13 9.48 22.33
N ILE A 92 6.05 10.03 22.79
CA ILE A 92 6.04 11.48 23.13
C ILE A 92 6.91 11.72 24.36
N ALA A 93 6.81 10.77 25.28
CA ALA A 93 7.64 10.93 26.51
C ALA A 93 9.12 10.88 26.16
N PHE A 94 9.42 10.02 25.21
CA PHE A 94 10.84 9.94 24.80
C PHE A 94 11.31 11.27 24.22
N ALA A 95 10.55 11.87 23.30
CA ALA A 95 10.94 13.16 22.72
C ALA A 95 10.98 14.28 23.78
N MET A 96 10.03 14.24 24.70
CA MET A 96 10.00 15.28 25.76
C MET A 96 11.19 15.15 26.70
N HIS A 97 11.47 13.88 27.01
CA HIS A 97 12.64 13.70 27.90
C HIS A 97 13.92 14.18 27.21
N ALA A 98 14.01 13.89 25.94
CA ALA A 98 15.21 14.34 25.22
C ALA A 98 15.30 15.88 25.20
N ALA A 99 14.16 16.49 25.24
CA ALA A 99 14.16 17.97 25.17
C ALA A 99 14.25 18.59 26.56
N ALA A 100 14.04 17.75 27.56
CA ALA A 100 13.96 18.33 28.94
C ALA A 100 15.32 18.91 29.34
N ASP A 101 15.39 20.24 29.56
CA ASP A 101 16.66 20.87 30.02
C ASP A 101 16.65 21.05 31.54
N ARG A 102 17.69 21.68 32.17
CA ARG A 102 17.86 21.80 33.65
C ARG A 102 16.81 22.73 34.23
N THR A 103 15.90 23.31 33.41
CA THR A 103 14.92 24.34 33.82
C THR A 103 13.62 23.70 34.30
N GLY A 104 13.50 22.27 34.10
CA GLY A 104 12.30 21.56 34.58
C GLY A 104 11.15 21.65 33.58
N ARG A 105 11.40 22.04 32.27
CA ARG A 105 10.39 22.16 31.20
C ARG A 105 9.88 20.77 30.80
N TYR A 106 8.52 20.46 31.11
CA TYR A 106 7.76 19.26 30.74
C TYR A 106 7.66 18.30 31.93
N ARG A 107 8.20 18.81 33.11
CA ARG A 107 8.24 17.91 34.28
C ARG A 107 6.82 17.40 34.62
N ARG A 108 5.86 18.26 34.61
CA ARG A 108 4.50 17.83 34.96
C ARG A 108 3.94 16.88 33.88
N ALA A 109 4.12 17.24 32.63
CA ALA A 109 3.61 16.36 31.54
C ALA A 109 4.31 15.01 31.55
N LEU A 110 5.53 15.02 31.77
CA LEU A 110 6.28 13.74 31.82
C LEU A 110 5.84 12.88 33.01
N ALA A 111 5.53 13.62 34.14
CA ALA A 111 5.05 12.82 35.31
C ALA A 111 3.73 12.13 34.97
N THR A 112 2.90 12.76 34.21
CA THR A 112 1.61 12.14 33.83
C THR A 112 1.84 10.97 32.85
N LEU A 113 2.61 11.20 31.87
CA LEU A 113 2.87 10.11 30.89
C LEU A 113 3.58 8.93 31.56
N ASP A 114 4.42 9.28 32.56
CA ASP A 114 5.15 8.19 33.26
C ASP A 114 4.18 7.30 34.04
N ARG A 115 3.18 7.93 34.63
CA ARG A 115 2.22 7.11 35.38
C ARG A 115 1.48 6.13 34.45
N HIS A 116 1.15 6.60 33.28
CA HIS A 116 0.40 5.72 32.36
C HIS A 116 1.32 4.66 31.75
N ILE A 117 2.53 5.14 31.42
CA ILE A 117 3.50 4.17 30.85
C ILE A 117 3.84 3.09 31.88
N ALA A 118 3.93 3.56 33.12
CA ALA A 118 4.27 2.56 34.16
C ALA A 118 3.12 1.56 34.35
N ALA A 119 1.92 2.05 34.35
CA ALA A 119 0.77 1.16 34.56
C ALA A 119 0.67 0.12 33.42
N THR A 120 0.83 0.59 32.22
CA THR A 120 0.71 -0.34 31.07
C THR A 120 1.88 -1.32 31.05
N THR A 121 3.04 -0.81 31.35
CA THR A 121 4.23 -1.69 31.36
C THR A 121 4.10 -2.78 32.43
N ARG A 122 3.57 -2.42 33.58
CA ARG A 122 3.42 -3.45 34.65
C ARG A 122 2.42 -4.53 34.22
N ARG A 123 1.41 -4.15 33.58
CA ARG A 123 0.43 -5.17 33.09
C ARG A 123 1.07 -6.07 32.04
N ARG A 124 1.85 -5.42 31.21
CA ARG A 124 2.51 -6.26 30.18
C ARG A 124 3.53 -7.21 30.81
N LEU A 125 4.21 -6.72 31.80
CA LEU A 125 5.17 -7.60 32.50
C LEU A 125 4.44 -8.75 33.20
N ASP A 126 3.29 -8.41 33.82
CA ASP A 126 2.53 -9.49 34.50
C ASP A 126 2.09 -10.56 33.50
N ARG A 127 1.71 -10.17 32.39
CA ARG A 127 1.25 -11.14 31.37
C ARG A 127 2.43 -11.97 30.85
N ALA A 128 3.47 -11.21 30.68
CA ALA A 128 4.65 -11.95 30.19
C ALA A 128 5.13 -13.01 31.20
N HIS A 129 5.04 -12.67 32.46
CA HIS A 129 5.49 -13.66 33.46
C HIS A 129 4.48 -14.82 33.55
N ILE A 130 3.18 -14.50 33.44
CA ILE A 130 2.16 -15.57 33.49
C ILE A 130 2.36 -16.51 32.29
N ARG A 131 2.57 -15.89 31.23
CA ARG A 131 2.84 -16.72 30.04
C ARG A 131 4.07 -17.62 30.25
N ALA A 132 5.13 -16.97 30.62
CA ALA A 132 6.37 -17.78 30.85
C ALA A 132 6.12 -18.90 31.86
N ASP A 133 5.29 -18.68 32.90
CA ASP A 133 5.00 -19.73 33.91
C ASP A 133 4.23 -20.89 33.28
N ARG A 134 3.54 -20.56 32.18
CA ARG A 134 2.74 -21.63 31.53
C ARG A 134 3.56 -22.33 30.44
N GLY A 135 4.77 -21.91 30.27
CA GLY A 135 5.62 -22.56 29.26
C GLY A 135 5.19 -22.19 27.83
N GLU A 136 4.46 -21.06 27.67
CA GLU A 136 4.00 -20.67 26.32
C GLU A 136 5.04 -19.78 25.63
N ARG A 137 4.99 -19.75 24.28
CA ARG A 137 5.94 -18.94 23.48
C ARG A 137 5.48 -17.49 23.42
N PRO A 138 6.51 -16.59 23.42
CA PRO A 138 6.13 -15.17 23.44
C PRO A 138 5.82 -14.64 22.03
N ALA A 139 4.91 -13.60 21.93
CA ALA A 139 4.87 -12.77 20.71
C ALA A 139 6.09 -11.83 20.65
N LEU A 140 6.45 -11.48 19.33
CA LEU A 140 7.63 -10.57 19.22
C LEU A 140 7.32 -9.22 19.85
N ALA A 141 6.04 -8.73 19.78
CA ALA A 141 5.67 -7.41 20.32
C ALA A 141 5.77 -7.38 21.85
N GLU A 142 5.93 -8.56 22.35
CA GLU A 142 6.07 -8.60 23.82
C GLU A 142 7.48 -8.14 24.26
N PHE A 143 8.52 -8.53 23.48
CA PHE A 143 9.86 -8.25 24.05
C PHE A 143 10.67 -7.40 23.07
N ASP A 144 10.25 -7.23 21.79
CA ASP A 144 11.17 -6.62 20.81
C ASP A 144 11.32 -5.12 21.08
N THR A 145 12.21 -4.45 20.30
CA THR A 145 12.64 -3.04 20.49
C THR A 145 11.58 -2.08 19.95
N ILE A 146 10.77 -2.59 18.95
CA ILE A 146 9.86 -1.64 18.28
C ILE A 146 8.55 -1.54 19.07
N ARG A 147 8.00 -2.71 19.48
CA ARG A 147 6.69 -2.64 20.17
C ARG A 147 6.78 -3.21 21.58
N GLY A 148 7.91 -3.75 21.85
CA GLY A 148 7.97 -4.63 23.03
C GLY A 148 8.64 -3.91 24.21
N LEU A 149 8.85 -4.65 25.31
CA LEU A 149 9.35 -4.12 26.61
C LEU A 149 10.80 -3.66 26.50
N THR A 150 11.45 -4.19 25.50
CA THR A 150 12.83 -3.72 25.28
C THR A 150 12.85 -2.25 24.87
N GLY A 151 11.96 -1.82 23.97
CA GLY A 151 11.87 -0.40 23.58
C GLY A 151 11.53 0.50 24.77
N VAL A 152 10.57 0.06 25.54
CA VAL A 152 10.23 0.86 26.74
C VAL A 152 11.42 0.92 27.70
N GLY A 153 12.11 -0.22 27.84
CA GLY A 153 13.35 -0.25 28.69
C GLY A 153 14.38 0.76 28.20
N ALA A 154 14.52 0.83 26.88
CA ALA A 154 15.50 1.81 26.34
C ALA A 154 15.12 3.24 26.75
N TYR A 155 13.87 3.50 26.73
CA TYR A 155 13.43 4.82 27.20
C TYR A 155 13.69 4.99 28.71
N LEU A 156 13.42 4.01 29.52
CA LEU A 156 13.56 4.14 30.99
C LEU A 156 15.04 4.20 31.38
N LEU A 157 15.83 3.54 30.62
CA LEU A 157 17.26 3.60 30.96
C LEU A 157 17.76 5.05 30.91
N ARG A 158 17.18 5.87 30.10
CA ARG A 158 17.59 7.29 30.02
C ARG A 158 16.81 8.15 31.01
N ARG A 159 15.65 7.74 31.24
CA ARG A 159 14.77 8.59 32.07
C ARG A 159 14.92 8.24 33.56
N GLU A 160 14.81 6.96 33.86
CA GLU A 160 14.91 6.53 35.27
C GLU A 160 15.63 5.17 35.33
N PRO A 161 16.99 5.20 35.19
CA PRO A 161 17.76 3.95 34.99
C PRO A 161 17.80 3.09 36.26
N HIS A 162 17.56 3.75 37.48
CA HIS A 162 17.63 2.92 38.71
C HIS A 162 16.23 2.72 39.29
N GLY A 163 15.20 2.96 38.44
CA GLY A 163 13.80 2.81 38.91
C GLY A 163 13.40 1.32 38.94
N ASP A 164 12.29 1.04 39.73
CA ASP A 164 11.82 -0.35 39.92
C ASP A 164 11.31 -0.93 38.59
N LEU A 165 10.69 -0.12 37.83
CA LEU A 165 10.13 -0.63 36.57
C LEU A 165 11.25 -1.03 35.59
N MET A 166 12.35 -0.22 35.44
CA MET A 166 13.51 -0.63 34.60
C MET A 166 14.10 -1.95 35.09
N ARG A 167 14.26 -2.09 36.40
CA ARG A 167 14.81 -3.36 36.93
C ARG A 167 13.87 -4.53 36.64
N ALA A 168 12.59 -4.26 36.66
CA ALA A 168 11.61 -5.35 36.38
C ALA A 168 11.70 -5.78 34.91
N ILE A 169 11.84 -4.80 34.02
CA ILE A 169 11.97 -5.16 32.59
C ILE A 169 13.25 -5.96 32.36
N LEU A 170 14.38 -5.51 33.04
CA LEU A 170 15.64 -6.28 32.87
C LEU A 170 15.49 -7.69 33.43
N ALA A 171 14.79 -7.75 34.55
CA ALA A 171 14.61 -9.10 35.14
C ALA A 171 13.79 -9.99 34.19
N TYR A 172 12.76 -9.42 33.59
CA TYR A 172 11.98 -10.23 32.64
C TYR A 172 12.84 -10.65 31.44
N LEU A 173 13.62 -9.68 30.89
CA LEU A 173 14.44 -10.07 29.73
C LEU A 173 15.47 -11.14 30.10
N VAL A 174 15.93 -11.10 31.40
CA VAL A 174 16.80 -12.22 31.84
C VAL A 174 16.00 -13.52 31.84
N ARG A 175 14.83 -13.44 32.29
CA ARG A 175 13.99 -14.66 32.31
C ARG A 175 13.66 -15.12 30.89
N LEU A 176 13.48 -14.18 30.00
CA LEU A 176 13.15 -14.53 28.60
C LEU A 176 14.22 -15.45 28.00
N THR A 177 15.47 -15.37 28.57
CA THR A 177 16.56 -16.16 27.94
C THR A 177 16.65 -17.55 28.57
N GLU A 178 15.84 -17.78 29.56
CA GLU A 178 15.87 -19.12 30.18
C GLU A 178 15.04 -20.10 29.32
N PRO A 179 15.56 -21.30 29.15
CA PRO A 179 14.80 -22.27 28.36
C PRO A 179 13.41 -22.54 28.95
N VAL A 180 12.48 -22.64 28.01
CA VAL A 180 11.11 -22.94 28.47
C VAL A 180 10.75 -24.38 28.07
N THR A 181 10.24 -25.06 29.11
CA THR A 181 9.84 -26.46 28.83
C THR A 181 8.31 -26.50 28.57
N SER A 182 8.01 -26.91 27.32
CA SER A 182 6.57 -27.02 26.99
C SER A 182 5.92 -28.19 27.76
N GLU A 183 4.54 -28.21 27.76
CA GLU A 183 3.74 -29.24 28.46
C GLU A 183 4.08 -30.65 27.95
N ASP A 184 4.69 -30.73 26.75
CA ASP A 184 5.05 -32.04 26.16
C ASP A 184 6.50 -32.41 26.49
N GLY A 185 7.18 -31.64 27.43
CA GLY A 185 8.51 -32.00 27.96
C GLY A 185 9.63 -31.56 27.00
N GLU A 186 9.32 -30.78 25.85
CA GLU A 186 10.36 -30.31 24.92
C GLU A 186 10.89 -28.93 25.33
N GLU A 187 12.23 -28.93 25.43
CA GLU A 187 12.88 -27.66 25.86
C GLU A 187 13.11 -26.76 24.64
N SER A 188 12.63 -25.48 24.69
CA SER A 188 12.90 -24.51 23.61
C SER A 188 13.45 -23.20 24.18
N LEU A 189 14.06 -22.44 23.27
CA LEU A 189 14.56 -21.11 23.69
C LEU A 189 13.43 -20.23 24.23
N GLY A 190 13.75 -19.47 25.15
CA GLY A 190 12.73 -18.63 25.83
C GLY A 190 12.17 -17.54 24.90
N TRP A 191 12.85 -17.28 23.74
CA TRP A 191 12.30 -16.19 22.88
C TRP A 191 11.87 -16.77 21.54
N TRP A 192 11.65 -17.99 21.56
CA TRP A 192 11.07 -18.60 20.34
C TRP A 192 9.63 -18.12 20.15
N SER A 193 9.39 -17.64 18.82
CA SER A 193 8.03 -17.09 18.59
C SER A 193 7.38 -17.81 17.40
N ASP A 194 5.99 -17.71 17.51
CA ASP A 194 5.26 -18.33 16.39
C ASP A 194 4.80 -17.25 15.40
N LEU A 195 5.07 -16.03 15.84
CA LEU A 195 4.52 -14.94 15.03
C LEU A 195 5.63 -14.31 14.20
N ALA A 196 5.27 -13.96 12.95
CA ALA A 196 6.21 -13.18 12.11
C ALA A 196 6.28 -11.72 12.57
N PRO A 197 7.39 -10.98 12.17
CA PRO A 197 7.56 -9.58 12.60
C PRO A 197 6.33 -8.73 12.30
N SER A 198 5.44 -9.19 11.39
CA SER A 198 4.17 -8.47 11.10
C SER A 198 3.15 -8.66 12.22
N GLY A 199 3.41 -9.61 13.17
CA GLY A 199 2.49 -9.77 14.32
C GLY A 199 1.46 -10.86 14.04
N ARG A 200 1.58 -11.56 12.81
CA ARG A 200 0.62 -12.62 12.46
C ARG A 200 1.36 -13.95 12.28
N LEU A 201 0.55 -14.93 12.50
CA LEU A 201 1.15 -16.25 12.22
C LEU A 201 1.50 -16.35 10.73
N ALA A 202 2.70 -16.59 10.44
CA ALA A 202 3.14 -16.66 9.03
C ALA A 202 3.60 -18.08 8.71
N GLU A 203 3.07 -18.71 7.53
CA GLU A 203 3.42 -20.07 7.04
C GLU A 203 4.92 -20.17 6.75
N THR A 204 5.69 -19.03 6.70
CA THR A 204 7.15 -19.04 6.45
C THR A 204 7.91 -19.55 7.69
N PHE A 205 7.19 -19.75 8.92
CA PHE A 205 7.91 -20.24 10.12
C PHE A 205 7.10 -21.39 10.74
N PRO A 206 6.91 -22.57 9.93
CA PRO A 206 6.20 -23.72 10.53
C PRO A 206 6.91 -24.23 11.79
N GLY A 207 6.25 -23.93 12.97
CA GLY A 207 6.87 -24.39 14.24
C GLY A 207 7.58 -23.24 14.97
N GLY A 208 7.43 -21.95 14.29
CA GLY A 208 7.96 -20.71 14.92
C GLY A 208 9.43 -20.46 14.52
N HIS A 209 10.01 -19.49 15.15
CA HIS A 209 11.40 -19.14 14.81
C HIS A 209 12.03 -18.37 15.98
N ALA A 210 13.35 -18.55 15.94
CA ALA A 210 14.11 -17.64 16.84
C ALA A 210 14.63 -16.43 16.04
N ASN A 211 13.98 -15.28 16.44
CA ASN A 211 14.37 -14.05 15.71
C ASN A 211 15.62 -13.42 16.32
N ILE A 212 16.57 -12.97 15.33
CA ILE A 212 17.88 -12.54 15.90
C ILE A 212 18.04 -11.03 15.65
N GLY A 213 17.19 -10.46 14.92
CA GLY A 213 17.33 -9.04 14.54
C GLY A 213 17.30 -8.11 15.75
N MET A 214 17.79 -6.85 15.49
CA MET A 214 17.80 -5.78 16.52
C MET A 214 16.38 -5.24 16.75
N ALA A 215 15.57 -5.22 15.68
CA ALA A 215 14.27 -4.53 15.80
C ALA A 215 13.23 -5.48 16.42
N HIS A 216 13.17 -6.75 15.98
CA HIS A 216 12.05 -7.58 16.46
C HIS A 216 12.60 -8.87 17.10
N GLY A 217 13.98 -8.89 17.19
CA GLY A 217 14.54 -10.18 17.68
C GLY A 217 15.37 -9.97 18.95
N ILE A 218 16.25 -11.03 19.25
CA ILE A 218 16.96 -11.11 20.54
C ILE A 218 18.12 -10.10 20.54
N GLY A 219 18.44 -9.53 19.34
CA GLY A 219 19.48 -8.48 19.26
C GLY A 219 19.12 -7.26 20.12
N GLY A 220 17.88 -6.83 20.18
CA GLY A 220 17.45 -5.69 21.03
C GLY A 220 17.66 -5.96 22.51
N PRO A 221 17.06 -7.03 23.01
CA PRO A 221 17.26 -7.37 24.43
C PRO A 221 18.74 -7.48 24.77
N LEU A 222 19.56 -8.10 23.94
CA LEU A 222 21.01 -8.18 24.23
C LEU A 222 21.61 -6.77 24.38
N ALA A 223 21.24 -5.88 23.53
CA ALA A 223 21.81 -4.51 23.60
C ALA A 223 21.35 -3.79 24.88
N LEU A 224 20.05 -3.93 25.19
CA LEU A 224 19.57 -3.21 26.39
C LEU A 224 20.20 -3.78 27.66
N LEU A 225 20.29 -5.14 27.79
CA LEU A 225 20.93 -5.74 28.98
C LEU A 225 22.39 -5.28 29.09
N SER A 226 23.04 -5.19 27.97
CA SER A 226 24.48 -4.81 27.98
C SER A 226 24.64 -3.33 28.31
N LEU A 227 23.83 -2.50 27.66
CA LEU A 227 23.94 -1.05 27.95
C LEU A 227 23.60 -0.75 29.41
N ALA A 228 22.55 -1.41 29.97
CA ALA A 228 22.21 -1.18 31.38
C ALA A 228 23.37 -1.60 32.30
N MET A 229 23.97 -2.75 31.94
CA MET A 229 25.10 -3.21 32.78
C MET A 229 26.29 -2.25 32.66
N ARG A 230 26.49 -1.75 31.55
CA ARG A 230 27.61 -0.79 31.40
C ARG A 230 27.34 0.49 32.18
N ASP A 231 26.03 0.77 32.30
CA ASP A 231 25.72 2.01 33.05
C ASP A 231 25.56 1.71 34.54
N GLY A 232 25.95 0.51 34.95
CA GLY A 232 25.96 0.16 36.38
C GLY A 232 24.56 -0.26 36.86
N VAL A 233 23.59 -0.41 35.93
CA VAL A 233 22.26 -0.92 36.33
C VAL A 233 22.21 -2.43 36.08
N THR A 234 22.16 -3.21 37.24
CA THR A 234 22.24 -4.68 37.05
C THR A 234 21.12 -5.35 37.85
N VAL A 235 20.65 -6.48 37.30
CA VAL A 235 19.75 -7.38 38.06
C VAL A 235 20.36 -8.78 38.10
N HIS A 236 19.82 -9.57 39.06
CA HIS A 236 20.38 -10.92 39.22
C HIS A 236 20.27 -11.71 37.90
N GLY A 237 21.40 -12.33 37.47
CA GLY A 237 21.37 -13.27 36.31
C GLY A 237 21.61 -12.52 34.99
N GLN A 238 21.76 -11.23 35.05
CA GLN A 238 21.89 -10.43 33.82
C GLN A 238 23.13 -10.82 33.02
N ALA A 239 24.37 -10.96 33.68
CA ALA A 239 25.60 -11.37 32.95
C ALA A 239 25.44 -12.77 32.36
N GLU A 240 24.73 -13.63 33.12
CA GLU A 240 24.51 -14.99 32.59
C GLU A 240 23.60 -14.95 31.36
N ALA A 241 22.58 -14.11 31.44
CA ALA A 241 21.68 -14.01 30.28
C ALA A 241 22.43 -13.50 29.04
N ILE A 242 23.29 -12.47 29.25
CA ILE A 242 24.11 -11.99 28.12
C ILE A 242 24.97 -13.13 27.57
N GLY A 243 25.56 -13.88 28.45
CA GLY A 243 26.40 -15.01 28.01
C GLY A 243 25.57 -16.06 27.24
N ARG A 244 24.33 -16.34 27.66
CA ARG A 244 23.50 -17.36 26.97
C ARG A 244 23.15 -16.90 25.56
N ILE A 245 22.77 -15.66 25.47
CA ILE A 245 22.39 -15.18 24.12
C ILE A 245 23.62 -15.25 23.20
N CYS A 246 24.78 -14.79 23.71
CA CYS A 246 25.98 -14.77 22.85
C CYS A 246 26.41 -16.20 22.48
N ALA A 247 26.31 -17.05 23.48
CA ALA A 247 26.71 -18.45 23.17
C ALA A 247 25.79 -19.04 22.09
N TRP A 248 24.50 -18.68 22.21
CA TRP A 248 23.57 -19.22 21.19
C TRP A 248 23.85 -18.60 19.82
N LEU A 249 24.12 -17.35 19.77
CA LEU A 249 24.43 -16.70 18.48
C LEU A 249 25.73 -17.27 17.88
N ASP A 250 26.67 -17.66 18.71
CA ASP A 250 27.94 -18.24 18.20
C ASP A 250 27.65 -19.57 17.48
N GLN A 251 26.58 -20.22 17.92
CA GLN A 251 26.27 -21.53 17.28
C GLN A 251 25.74 -21.33 15.86
N TRP A 252 25.25 -20.19 15.63
CA TRP A 252 24.60 -20.06 14.31
C TRP A 252 25.34 -19.02 13.45
N ARG A 253 26.43 -18.72 13.92
CA ARG A 253 27.33 -17.84 13.15
C ARG A 253 27.87 -18.58 11.93
N GLN A 254 27.82 -17.80 10.78
CA GLN A 254 28.36 -18.39 9.54
C GLN A 254 29.59 -17.63 9.06
N HIS A 255 30.35 -18.49 8.24
CA HIS A 255 31.58 -17.84 7.71
C HIS A 255 31.50 -17.78 6.18
N GLY A 256 31.38 -16.52 5.69
CA GLY A 256 31.41 -16.35 4.22
C GLY A 256 32.74 -15.78 3.75
N GLU A 257 32.87 -15.55 2.42
CA GLU A 257 34.11 -15.05 1.78
C GLU A 257 34.51 -13.68 2.33
N ALA A 258 33.54 -12.87 2.85
CA ALA A 258 33.81 -11.48 3.29
C ALA A 258 33.84 -11.40 4.82
N GLY A 259 33.52 -12.51 5.50
CA GLY A 259 33.68 -12.49 6.98
C GLY A 259 32.45 -13.12 7.65
N TRP A 260 32.36 -12.94 8.99
CA TRP A 260 31.30 -13.63 9.75
C TRP A 260 29.95 -12.94 9.54
N TRP A 261 28.84 -13.81 9.49
CA TRP A 261 27.48 -13.22 9.42
C TRP A 261 26.49 -14.18 10.08
N TRP A 262 25.21 -13.57 10.27
CA TRP A 262 24.15 -14.37 10.93
C TRP A 262 22.88 -14.32 10.09
N PRO A 263 22.09 -15.36 10.18
CA PRO A 263 20.78 -15.29 9.51
C PRO A 263 19.80 -14.38 10.28
N TYR A 264 18.80 -13.97 9.54
CA TYR A 264 17.81 -13.09 10.22
C TYR A 264 17.03 -13.87 11.27
N TRP A 265 16.84 -15.16 11.09
CA TRP A 265 16.13 -16.00 12.07
C TRP A 265 16.56 -17.46 11.91
N VAL A 266 16.17 -18.20 12.97
CA VAL A 266 16.51 -19.64 12.95
C VAL A 266 15.22 -20.44 13.20
N THR A 267 14.97 -21.46 12.27
CA THR A 267 13.71 -22.22 12.37
C THR A 267 13.96 -23.59 13.01
N PRO A 268 12.89 -24.28 13.41
CA PRO A 268 13.04 -25.61 14.04
C PRO A 268 13.75 -26.59 13.11
N GLN A 269 13.42 -26.49 11.89
CA GLN A 269 14.10 -27.39 10.92
C GLN A 269 15.62 -27.17 10.93
N GLN A 270 16.00 -25.98 11.09
CA GLN A 270 17.45 -25.68 11.10
C GLN A 270 18.09 -26.12 12.41
N VAL A 271 17.33 -26.00 13.43
CA VAL A 271 17.88 -26.48 14.73
C VAL A 271 18.05 -28.00 14.68
N ARG A 272 17.07 -28.75 14.00
CA ARG A 272 17.16 -30.22 13.95
C ARG A 272 18.31 -30.65 13.03
N ALA A 273 18.49 -29.85 12.05
CA ALA A 273 19.53 -30.21 11.06
C ALA A 273 20.92 -29.79 11.54
N GLY A 274 21.01 -29.03 12.59
CA GLY A 274 22.31 -28.57 13.16
C GLY A 274 23.09 -27.71 12.16
N GLN A 275 22.42 -27.27 11.03
CA GLN A 275 23.16 -26.40 10.09
C GLN A 275 22.24 -25.27 9.61
N PRO A 276 22.81 -23.99 9.46
CA PRO A 276 22.01 -22.88 8.93
C PRO A 276 21.66 -23.08 7.45
N ALA A 277 20.45 -22.65 6.86
CA ALA A 277 20.07 -22.74 5.44
C ALA A 277 21.18 -22.21 4.53
N ALA A 278 21.53 -22.90 3.28
CA ALA A 278 22.55 -22.49 2.27
C ALA A 278 22.28 -21.06 1.80
N SER A 279 22.32 -20.06 2.73
CA SER A 279 21.97 -18.71 2.23
C SER A 279 23.19 -17.80 2.33
N MET A 280 23.22 -16.80 1.39
CA MET A 280 24.25 -15.74 1.38
C MET A 280 23.86 -14.62 2.38
N PRO A 281 25.02 -13.95 2.94
CA PRO A 281 24.75 -12.85 3.87
C PRO A 281 23.78 -11.81 3.27
N SER A 282 22.66 -11.47 4.08
CA SER A 282 21.62 -10.50 3.67
C SER A 282 22.07 -9.06 3.92
N ARG A 283 21.25 -8.12 3.66
CA ARG A 283 21.53 -6.68 3.82
C ARG A 283 21.98 -6.35 5.25
N PRO A 284 23.17 -5.60 5.41
CA PRO A 284 23.68 -5.25 6.74
C PRO A 284 23.04 -3.96 7.29
N SER A 285 21.78 -4.18 7.89
CA SER A 285 21.06 -3.00 8.39
C SER A 285 20.98 -3.01 9.92
N TRP A 286 20.47 -1.85 10.47
CA TRP A 286 20.29 -1.81 11.95
C TRP A 286 19.27 -2.83 12.42
N CYS A 287 18.09 -2.93 11.57
CA CYS A 287 16.95 -3.73 12.07
C CYS A 287 17.24 -5.23 11.93
N TYR A 288 17.77 -5.67 10.74
CA TYR A 288 18.16 -7.08 10.53
C TYR A 288 19.50 -7.14 9.77
N GLY A 289 20.27 -8.16 10.28
CA GLY A 289 21.54 -8.33 9.54
C GLY A 289 22.75 -8.11 10.46
N THR A 290 23.93 -8.22 9.83
CA THR A 290 25.18 -8.33 10.60
C THR A 290 25.50 -6.99 11.30
N ALA A 291 25.13 -5.86 10.72
CA ALA A 291 25.57 -4.58 11.31
C ALA A 291 24.98 -4.37 12.70
N GLY A 292 23.65 -4.46 12.81
CA GLY A 292 23.02 -4.25 14.14
C GLY A 292 23.45 -5.34 15.14
N LEU A 293 23.51 -6.51 14.70
CA LEU A 293 23.84 -7.61 15.62
C LEU A 293 25.29 -7.54 16.08
N ALA A 294 26.19 -7.23 15.19
CA ALA A 294 27.60 -7.05 15.61
C ALA A 294 27.74 -5.93 16.66
N ARG A 295 26.97 -4.89 16.45
CA ARG A 295 27.02 -3.84 17.49
C ARG A 295 26.47 -4.36 18.82
N ALA A 296 25.41 -5.07 18.84
CA ALA A 296 24.89 -5.62 20.11
C ALA A 296 25.91 -6.54 20.78
N GLN A 297 26.62 -7.32 19.99
CA GLN A 297 27.63 -8.24 20.57
C GLN A 297 28.85 -7.46 21.06
N GLN A 298 29.20 -6.36 20.38
CA GLN A 298 30.29 -5.51 20.90
C GLN A 298 29.91 -4.92 22.26
N LEU A 299 28.67 -4.45 22.37
CA LEU A 299 28.23 -3.91 23.68
C LEU A 299 28.23 -5.00 24.75
N ALA A 300 27.88 -6.16 24.33
CA ALA A 300 27.92 -7.28 25.31
C ALA A 300 29.36 -7.55 25.77
N ALA A 301 30.24 -7.48 24.80
CA ALA A 301 31.66 -7.72 25.16
C ALA A 301 32.19 -6.63 26.11
N LEU A 302 31.75 -5.47 25.83
CA LEU A 302 32.22 -4.37 26.72
C LEU A 302 31.61 -4.52 28.11
N ALA A 303 30.39 -4.91 28.11
CA ALA A 303 29.74 -5.03 29.44
C ALA A 303 30.34 -6.17 30.25
N THR A 304 30.87 -7.18 29.54
CA THR A 304 31.34 -8.36 30.30
C THR A 304 32.87 -8.40 30.29
N GLY A 305 33.51 -7.41 29.67
CA GLY A 305 34.99 -7.39 29.60
C GLY A 305 35.55 -8.52 28.72
N ASN A 306 34.84 -9.02 27.69
CA ASN A 306 35.30 -10.10 26.79
C ASN A 306 35.97 -9.50 25.54
N THR A 307 37.29 -9.52 25.60
CA THR A 307 38.04 -8.82 24.53
C THR A 307 37.96 -9.61 23.22
N ALA A 308 37.94 -10.94 23.27
CA ALA A 308 37.85 -11.75 22.04
C ALA A 308 36.52 -11.50 21.31
N ARG A 309 35.46 -11.44 21.95
CA ARG A 309 34.16 -11.16 21.31
C ARG A 309 34.12 -9.72 20.74
N ARG A 310 34.70 -8.88 21.61
CA ARG A 310 34.75 -7.50 21.06
C ARG A 310 35.49 -7.47 19.72
N GLN A 311 36.60 -8.16 19.64
CA GLN A 311 37.35 -8.18 18.37
C GLN A 311 36.53 -8.88 17.27
N MET A 312 35.85 -9.91 17.62
CA MET A 312 35.04 -10.63 16.61
C MET A 312 33.90 -9.72 16.08
N ALA A 313 33.24 -9.10 17.01
CA ALA A 313 32.08 -8.26 16.57
C ALA A 313 32.57 -7.11 15.70
N GLU A 314 33.75 -6.54 16.09
CA GLU A 314 34.27 -5.41 15.29
C GLU A 314 34.73 -5.89 13.90
N HIS A 315 35.27 -7.07 13.93
CA HIS A 315 35.69 -7.60 12.62
C HIS A 315 34.47 -7.92 11.75
N ALA A 316 33.47 -8.52 12.31
CA ALA A 316 32.26 -8.82 11.52
C ALA A 316 31.61 -7.55 10.97
N LEU A 317 31.58 -6.55 11.83
CA LEU A 317 30.99 -5.28 11.34
C LEU A 317 31.84 -4.67 10.23
N LEU A 318 33.15 -4.72 10.45
CA LEU A 318 34.04 -4.15 9.42
C LEU A 318 33.89 -4.92 8.10
N SER A 319 33.77 -6.25 8.21
CA SER A 319 33.63 -7.04 6.97
C SER A 319 32.31 -6.71 6.26
N ALA A 320 31.32 -6.55 7.06
CA ALA A 320 30.02 -6.24 6.44
C ALA A 320 30.04 -4.86 5.76
N LEU A 321 30.81 -3.92 6.33
CA LEU A 321 30.80 -2.53 5.81
C LEU A 321 31.78 -2.39 4.64
N THR A 322 32.59 -3.44 4.47
CA THR A 322 33.60 -3.26 3.38
C THR A 322 33.32 -4.28 2.28
N ASP A 323 32.26 -5.05 2.49
CA ASP A 323 31.91 -6.03 1.43
C ASP A 323 30.99 -5.34 0.40
N PRO A 324 31.43 -5.22 -0.83
CA PRO A 324 30.70 -4.46 -1.86
C PRO A 324 29.34 -5.12 -2.19
N SER A 325 29.30 -6.44 -2.17
CA SER A 325 28.02 -7.14 -2.46
C SER A 325 26.99 -6.88 -1.36
N GLN A 326 27.40 -6.83 -0.11
CA GLN A 326 26.45 -6.59 0.99
C GLN A 326 26.05 -5.10 1.04
N LEU A 327 26.99 -4.23 0.65
CA LEU A 327 26.65 -2.79 0.70
C LEU A 327 25.76 -2.42 -0.49
N GLU A 328 25.93 -3.22 -1.67
CA GLU A 328 25.03 -2.95 -2.81
C GLU A 328 23.59 -3.32 -2.48
N SER A 329 23.47 -4.24 -1.54
CA SER A 329 22.09 -4.62 -1.17
C SER A 329 21.41 -3.54 -0.33
N THR A 330 22.24 -2.50 0.16
CA THR A 330 21.65 -1.35 0.86
C THR A 330 21.41 -0.21 -0.13
N THR A 331 20.02 0.02 -0.45
CA THR A 331 19.73 0.92 -1.60
C THR A 331 19.02 2.18 -1.11
N ASP A 332 18.69 2.16 0.30
CA ASP A 332 17.96 3.37 0.74
C ASP A 332 18.78 4.14 1.78
N MET A 333 18.40 5.51 2.01
CA MET A 333 19.17 6.40 2.91
C MET A 333 18.54 6.41 4.31
N SER A 334 17.59 5.53 4.56
CA SER A 334 16.86 5.58 5.84
C SER A 334 17.70 5.04 7.01
N PHE A 335 17.21 5.33 8.22
CA PHE A 335 17.92 4.91 9.46
C PHE A 335 17.68 3.42 9.73
N CYS A 336 16.49 2.89 9.42
CA CYS A 336 16.14 1.52 9.85
C CYS A 336 16.94 0.48 9.05
N HIS A 337 17.05 0.65 7.72
CA HIS A 337 17.76 -0.39 6.95
C HIS A 337 18.59 0.25 5.82
N GLY A 338 18.95 1.60 5.97
CA GLY A 338 19.69 2.32 4.91
C GLY A 338 21.06 2.78 5.41
N TYR A 339 21.77 3.66 4.65
CA TYR A 339 23.16 4.07 4.89
C TYR A 339 23.26 4.97 6.13
N ALA A 340 22.13 5.69 6.44
CA ALA A 340 22.17 6.51 7.67
C ALA A 340 22.27 5.62 8.92
N GLY A 341 21.56 4.57 8.92
CA GLY A 341 21.67 3.61 10.06
C GLY A 341 23.05 2.96 10.12
N LEU A 342 23.59 2.62 9.00
CA LEU A 342 24.93 1.99 9.01
C LEU A 342 25.99 2.97 9.51
N LEU A 343 25.84 4.16 9.01
CA LEU A 343 26.81 5.18 9.50
C LEU A 343 26.70 5.37 11.00
N HIS A 344 25.44 5.39 11.47
CA HIS A 344 25.24 5.58 12.93
C HIS A 344 25.82 4.39 13.71
N ILE A 345 25.57 3.27 13.28
CA ILE A 345 26.08 2.08 14.01
C ILE A 345 27.61 2.07 13.94
N ALA A 346 28.15 2.31 12.75
CA ALA A 346 29.63 2.32 12.60
C ALA A 346 30.27 3.40 13.47
N GLY A 347 29.63 4.53 13.50
CA GLY A 347 30.17 5.63 14.36
C GLY A 347 30.21 5.23 15.83
N ARG A 348 29.10 4.65 16.32
CA ARG A 348 29.08 4.25 17.76
C ARG A 348 30.05 3.10 18.03
N ALA A 349 30.09 2.21 17.07
CA ALA A 349 31.01 1.07 17.29
C ALA A 349 32.46 1.53 17.21
N ALA A 350 32.75 2.43 16.35
CA ALA A 350 34.13 2.94 16.21
C ALA A 350 34.61 3.63 17.49
N ALA A 351 33.64 4.29 18.17
CA ALA A 351 34.03 4.99 19.41
C ALA A 351 34.46 3.98 20.49
N ASP A 352 34.00 2.82 20.32
CA ASP A 352 34.32 1.80 21.35
C ASP A 352 35.32 0.77 20.80
N ALA A 353 35.79 0.99 19.51
CA ALA A 353 36.54 -0.09 18.84
C ALA A 353 37.99 -0.12 19.34
N MET A 354 38.66 -1.21 19.19
CA MET A 354 40.04 -1.41 19.68
C MET A 354 41.03 -0.91 18.62
N THR A 355 40.47 -0.89 17.37
CA THR A 355 41.34 -0.37 16.30
C THR A 355 40.61 0.73 15.52
N PRO A 356 41.45 1.46 14.78
CA PRO A 356 40.82 2.60 14.07
C PRO A 356 40.17 2.15 12.76
N ASP A 357 40.12 0.88 12.48
CA ASP A 357 39.66 0.39 11.16
C ASP A 357 38.18 0.75 10.92
N LEU A 358 37.35 0.59 11.94
CA LEU A 358 35.91 0.93 11.76
C LEU A 358 35.74 2.44 11.56
N ALA A 359 36.58 3.20 12.32
CA ALA A 359 36.52 4.66 12.09
C ALA A 359 36.93 5.00 10.65
N GLY A 360 37.78 4.16 10.08
CA GLY A 360 38.26 4.40 8.71
C GLY A 360 37.13 4.23 7.67
N CYS A 361 36.01 3.54 8.06
CA CYS A 361 34.91 3.31 7.09
C CYS A 361 33.92 4.49 7.08
N LEU A 362 34.02 5.43 8.06
CA LEU A 362 32.99 6.47 8.26
C LEU A 362 32.97 7.45 7.08
N PRO A 363 34.10 7.80 6.52
CA PRO A 363 34.06 8.78 5.41
C PRO A 363 33.35 8.20 4.18
N GLU A 364 33.62 6.93 3.87
CA GLU A 364 32.92 6.34 2.71
C GLU A 364 31.41 6.23 2.94
N LEU A 365 31.05 5.84 4.14
CA LEU A 365 29.60 5.72 4.44
C LEU A 365 28.94 7.10 4.45
N LEU A 366 29.71 8.09 4.98
CA LEU A 366 29.17 9.47 4.96
C LEU A 366 29.10 9.98 3.52
N GLY A 367 30.11 9.65 2.71
CA GLY A 367 30.09 10.03 1.28
C GLY A 367 28.88 9.43 0.56
N ALA A 368 28.51 8.20 0.99
CA ALA A 368 27.35 7.55 0.33
C ALA A 368 26.05 8.29 0.65
N LEU A 369 26.12 9.12 1.77
CA LEU A 369 24.90 9.83 2.18
C LEU A 369 24.85 11.22 1.53
N ILE A 370 26.05 11.53 0.83
CA ILE A 370 26.15 12.87 0.26
C ILE A 370 26.00 12.74 -1.27
N PRO A 371 25.02 13.06 -1.88
CA PRO A 371 24.79 12.89 -3.32
C PRO A 371 26.00 13.34 -4.15
N ASP A 372 27.01 12.41 -4.92
CA ASP A 372 28.27 12.75 -5.63
C ASP A 372 27.95 13.59 -6.89
N ARG A 373 28.53 14.84 -7.14
CA ARG A 373 28.69 15.83 -8.24
C ARG A 373 29.80 15.41 -9.20
N ARG A 374 30.55 14.05 -9.49
CA ARG A 374 31.78 13.79 -10.27
C ARG A 374 31.64 12.46 -11.02
N ASN A 375 30.63 11.90 -11.74
CA ASN A 375 30.77 10.84 -12.76
C ASN A 375 30.10 11.29 -14.07
N ARG A 376 30.59 12.48 -14.72
CA ARG A 376 30.31 12.82 -16.13
C ARG A 376 31.62 12.99 -16.90
N ARG A 377 32.54 11.92 -17.22
CA ARG A 377 33.36 12.14 -18.44
C ARG A 377 33.86 10.80 -18.96
N GLY A 378 33.38 10.19 -20.18
CA GLY A 378 34.18 9.93 -21.41
C GLY A 378 33.26 9.75 -22.61
N PRO A 379 33.63 10.33 -23.88
CA PRO A 379 32.92 10.58 -25.14
C PRO A 379 33.18 9.50 -26.19
N PRO A 380 32.35 9.50 -27.48
CA PRO A 380 31.32 9.01 -28.40
C PRO A 380 31.93 8.39 -29.67
N GLY A 381 31.48 7.16 -30.24
CA GLY A 381 30.82 6.71 -31.49
C GLY A 381 31.79 5.90 -32.37
N HIS A 382 31.40 4.68 -32.86
CA HIS A 382 31.13 3.64 -33.87
C HIS A 382 31.95 3.84 -35.14
N LEU A 383 32.60 2.77 -35.81
CA LEU A 383 32.70 1.72 -36.85
C LEU A 383 33.79 2.09 -37.86
N ALA A 384 34.81 1.21 -38.19
CA ALA A 384 35.17 0.45 -39.41
C ALA A 384 36.69 0.17 -39.41
N ALA A 385 37.06 -1.14 -39.58
CA ALA A 385 37.76 -2.08 -40.48
C ALA A 385 39.28 -1.97 -40.29
N GLY A 386 39.93 -3.12 -39.92
CA GLY A 386 41.07 -3.67 -40.69
C GLY A 386 41.82 -4.71 -39.86
N ARG A 387 41.59 -6.01 -40.25
CA ARG A 387 42.40 -7.16 -40.71
C ARG A 387 43.75 -7.22 -39.98
N ARG A 388 44.01 -8.39 -39.34
CA ARG A 388 45.03 -9.43 -39.61
C ARG A 388 45.46 -10.06 -38.28
N ARG A 389 45.20 -11.39 -38.16
CA ARG A 389 45.77 -12.76 -38.15
C ARG A 389 46.65 -12.98 -36.91
N ALA A 390 46.29 -14.03 -36.12
CA ALA A 390 47.17 -15.19 -35.92
C ALA A 390 46.64 -16.03 -34.74
N THR A 391 46.13 -17.23 -35.09
CA THR A 391 46.40 -18.68 -35.09
C THR A 391 46.51 -19.20 -33.64
N ARG A 392 45.62 -20.09 -33.32
CA ARG A 392 45.42 -21.45 -32.77
C ARG A 392 46.64 -21.92 -31.99
N ARG A 393 46.40 -22.27 -30.67
CA ARG A 393 46.91 -23.52 -30.07
C ARG A 393 46.16 -23.80 -28.76
N ARG A 394 45.42 -24.94 -28.72
CA ARG A 394 45.00 -26.10 -27.91
C ARG A 394 46.03 -26.45 -26.83
N HIS A 395 45.55 -26.58 -25.50
CA HIS A 395 45.58 -27.72 -24.56
C HIS A 395 45.19 -27.24 -23.15
N ARG A 396 44.13 -27.87 -22.53
CA ARG A 396 43.63 -28.75 -21.45
C ARG A 396 43.90 -28.12 -20.08
N ARG A 397 42.72 -28.02 -19.19
CA ARG A 397 42.42 -28.59 -17.85
C ARG A 397 41.47 -27.64 -17.12
N CYS A 398 40.19 -27.91 -16.86
CA CYS A 398 39.09 -27.44 -15.99
C CYS A 398 39.62 -27.01 -14.62
N PRO A 399 38.77 -26.16 -13.68
CA PRO A 399 37.48 -25.45 -13.63
C PRO A 399 37.51 -24.28 -12.64
N ASP A 400 36.97 -23.11 -13.12
CA ASP A 400 36.21 -22.16 -12.28
C ASP A 400 35.95 -20.87 -13.06
N PRO A 401 34.83 -20.10 -12.65
CA PRO A 401 33.62 -19.28 -12.67
C PRO A 401 33.95 -17.77 -12.65
N ALA A 402 33.47 -16.95 -13.77
CA ALA A 402 33.21 -15.52 -13.52
C ALA A 402 32.91 -14.81 -14.84
N HIS A 403 31.65 -14.14 -14.93
CA HIS A 403 31.62 -12.66 -14.92
C HIS A 403 30.29 -12.17 -15.51
N ARG A 404 29.30 -11.86 -14.62
CA ARG A 404 28.25 -10.88 -15.04
C ARG A 404 28.30 -9.66 -14.13
N ARG A 405 28.85 -8.55 -14.52
CA ARG A 405 28.80 -7.10 -14.20
C ARG A 405 27.52 -6.48 -14.77
N GLY A 406 26.41 -6.27 -13.97
CA GLY A 406 25.20 -5.42 -14.00
C GLY A 406 25.41 -4.11 -13.23
N ARG A 407 25.47 -2.98 -13.91
CA ARG A 407 25.44 -1.50 -13.79
C ARG A 407 24.04 -1.02 -13.41
N HIS A 408 23.64 -0.76 -12.04
CA HIS A 408 22.56 -0.05 -11.31
C HIS A 408 23.06 1.30 -10.81
N GLY A 409 22.40 2.44 -11.33
CA GLY A 409 22.44 3.85 -10.88
C GLY A 409 21.36 4.13 -9.83
N PRO A 410 21.54 4.91 -8.62
CA PRO A 410 20.95 5.16 -7.30
C PRO A 410 20.09 6.45 -7.29
N ARG A 411 18.66 6.39 -6.63
CA ARG A 411 18.11 7.65 -6.04
C ARG A 411 17.51 7.36 -4.66
N PHE A 412 18.01 8.16 -3.51
CA PHE A 412 18.16 8.88 -2.25
C PHE A 412 16.80 9.29 -1.66
N ARG A 413 16.46 8.91 -0.29
CA ARG A 413 15.59 9.16 0.86
C ARG A 413 16.41 9.57 2.09
N LEU A 414 16.22 10.91 2.67
CA LEU A 414 16.89 11.37 3.92
C LEU A 414 15.87 11.43 5.06
N GLY A 415 16.44 11.02 6.50
CA GLY A 415 16.51 11.58 7.88
C GLY A 415 17.89 11.29 8.50
N ARG A 416 19.03 12.26 8.73
CA ARG A 416 19.53 12.93 9.95
C ARG A 416 21.05 12.67 10.09
N MET A 417 21.84 13.87 10.43
CA MET A 417 23.24 14.11 10.84
C MET A 417 23.27 14.59 12.30
N PHE A 418 24.94 14.57 12.94
CA PHE A 418 25.85 15.62 13.48
C PHE A 418 27.30 15.15 13.32
N PRO A 419 28.54 16.38 14.02
CA PRO A 419 29.31 17.51 13.48
C PRO A 419 30.81 17.36 13.73
N GLY A 420 31.72 18.31 12.73
CA GLY A 420 32.88 19.12 13.19
C GLY A 420 33.36 20.04 12.06
N ARG A 421 33.54 21.37 12.29
CA ARG A 421 34.03 22.76 12.27
C ARG A 421 34.96 22.99 11.09
N LEU A 422 34.92 24.16 10.16
CA LEU A 422 35.57 25.47 9.98
C LEU A 422 35.86 25.70 8.49
N THR A 423 35.42 26.91 7.85
CA THR A 423 35.57 28.29 7.35
C THR A 423 36.04 28.26 5.90
N ALA A 424 35.28 28.80 4.87
CA ALA A 424 35.13 29.18 3.45
C ALA A 424 36.09 30.34 3.10
N THR A 425 36.74 30.14 1.79
CA THR A 425 36.69 31.22 0.77
C THR A 425 36.83 30.60 -0.62
N PRO A 426 36.44 31.41 -1.82
CA PRO A 426 35.83 31.07 -3.12
C PRO A 426 36.72 31.52 -4.29
N ARG A 427 36.94 30.55 -5.38
CA ARG A 427 37.10 31.15 -6.73
C ARG A 427 37.03 30.05 -7.79
N LYS A 428 36.55 30.34 -9.21
CA LYS A 428 36.53 30.94 -10.55
C LYS A 428 36.77 29.87 -11.62
N GLY A 429 35.84 29.79 -12.62
CA GLY A 429 35.20 29.94 -13.96
C GLY A 429 36.00 29.19 -15.04
N HIS A 430 35.56 27.95 -15.69
CA HIS A 430 35.91 27.13 -16.87
C HIS A 430 34.85 27.29 -17.96
N THR A 431 35.38 27.60 -19.31
CA THR A 431 34.96 27.74 -20.72
C THR A 431 34.35 26.42 -21.24
N MET A 432 33.04 26.52 -21.88
CA MET A 432 31.92 25.58 -22.13
C MET A 432 32.03 25.04 -23.57
N ASP A 433 32.21 23.51 -23.92
CA ASP A 433 32.13 22.63 -25.10
C ASP A 433 30.85 22.89 -25.91
N PRO A 434 30.91 23.02 -27.36
CA PRO A 434 29.80 23.28 -28.30
C PRO A 434 28.81 22.11 -28.34
N GLY A 435 27.66 22.32 -27.66
CA GLY A 435 26.51 21.38 -27.57
C GLY A 435 26.15 21.08 -26.11
N GLU A 436 26.95 21.75 -25.24
CA GLU A 436 26.69 21.56 -23.80
C GLU A 436 25.79 22.68 -23.28
N TRP A 437 24.66 22.19 -22.75
CA TRP A 437 23.66 23.15 -22.19
C TRP A 437 24.09 23.60 -20.79
N PRO A 438 24.70 24.80 -20.66
CA PRO A 438 24.99 25.31 -19.32
C PRO A 438 23.73 25.81 -18.60
N GLN A 439 23.93 25.82 -17.21
CA GLN A 439 22.76 26.31 -16.46
C GLN A 439 23.14 27.54 -15.64
N ALA A 440 22.24 28.48 -15.74
CA ALA A 440 22.37 29.63 -14.82
C ALA A 440 21.21 29.65 -13.81
N VAL A 441 21.65 29.78 -12.52
CA VAL A 441 20.62 29.91 -11.47
C VAL A 441 20.38 31.40 -11.18
N ILE A 442 19.21 31.83 -11.61
CA ILE A 442 18.90 33.27 -11.51
C ILE A 442 18.19 33.56 -10.19
N GLU A 443 18.81 34.52 -9.47
CA GLU A 443 18.20 34.92 -8.17
C GLU A 443 17.51 36.26 -8.33
N PHE A 444 16.33 36.20 -7.90
CA PHE A 444 15.59 37.47 -8.00
C PHE A 444 15.52 38.14 -6.62
N ALA A 445 15.43 39.38 -6.53
CA ALA A 445 15.43 40.16 -5.26
C ALA A 445 14.20 39.83 -4.42
N ASP A 446 13.23 39.58 -5.06
CA ASP A 446 11.96 39.20 -4.41
C ASP A 446 11.22 38.17 -5.29
N GLU A 447 10.99 37.10 -4.71
CA GLU A 447 10.35 35.98 -5.45
C GLU A 447 8.98 36.41 -6.00
N ALA A 448 8.35 37.28 -5.32
CA ALA A 448 7.01 37.71 -5.77
C ALA A 448 7.11 38.59 -7.03
N SER A 449 8.33 39.16 -7.27
CA SER A 449 8.47 40.08 -8.42
C SER A 449 9.28 39.41 -9.54
N ALA A 450 9.61 38.14 -9.39
CA ALA A 450 10.49 37.38 -10.30
C ALA A 450 9.82 37.22 -11.68
N GLU A 451 8.58 37.03 -11.69
CA GLU A 451 7.88 36.86 -12.97
C GLU A 451 7.80 38.19 -13.74
N GLN A 452 7.51 39.26 -12.96
CA GLN A 452 7.48 40.58 -13.62
C GLN A 452 8.86 40.94 -14.21
N VAL A 453 9.83 40.60 -13.47
CA VAL A 453 11.21 40.92 -13.93
C VAL A 453 11.58 40.00 -15.11
N ALA A 454 11.19 38.77 -15.09
CA ALA A 454 11.49 37.83 -16.20
C ALA A 454 10.78 38.27 -17.49
N VAL A 455 9.52 38.83 -17.36
CA VAL A 455 8.75 39.24 -18.55
C VAL A 455 9.25 40.60 -19.05
N GLY A 456 9.62 41.47 -18.13
CA GLY A 456 9.90 42.86 -18.51
C GLY A 456 11.37 43.04 -18.89
N HIS A 457 12.19 42.01 -18.43
CA HIS A 457 13.62 42.38 -18.62
C HIS A 457 14.41 41.13 -19.04
N LEU A 458 14.27 39.97 -18.32
CA LEU A 458 15.09 38.78 -18.63
C LEU A 458 14.67 38.16 -19.97
N GLY A 459 13.39 37.98 -20.30
CA GLY A 459 12.89 37.41 -21.56
C GLY A 459 13.37 38.21 -22.77
N PRO A 460 13.08 39.58 -22.80
CA PRO A 460 13.53 40.38 -23.94
C PRO A 460 15.06 40.32 -24.12
N ALA A 461 15.74 40.27 -22.98
CA ALA A 461 17.22 40.18 -23.08
C ALA A 461 17.66 38.85 -23.72
N LEU A 462 16.98 37.76 -23.46
CA LEU A 462 17.33 36.44 -24.03
C LEU A 462 16.97 36.39 -25.52
N VAL A 463 15.86 37.05 -25.90
CA VAL A 463 15.48 37.07 -27.32
C VAL A 463 16.46 37.93 -28.10
N ALA A 464 16.84 39.06 -27.51
CA ALA A 464 17.85 39.92 -28.17
C ALA A 464 19.20 39.21 -28.29
N ALA A 465 19.47 38.45 -27.15
CA ALA A 465 20.77 37.73 -27.16
C ALA A 465 20.76 36.63 -28.23
N GLN A 466 19.61 35.99 -28.46
CA GLN A 466 19.52 34.97 -29.53
C GLN A 466 19.60 35.63 -30.91
N ALA A 467 18.94 36.86 -31.13
CA ALA A 467 18.99 37.58 -32.42
C ALA A 467 20.41 38.09 -32.71
N ASP A 468 21.08 38.28 -31.56
CA ASP A 468 22.45 38.83 -31.75
C ASP A 468 23.46 37.69 -31.86
N GLY A 469 22.95 36.44 -31.82
CA GLY A 469 23.81 35.25 -32.07
C GLY A 469 24.58 34.83 -30.81
N LEU A 470 24.23 35.34 -29.64
CA LEU A 470 24.96 34.98 -28.40
C LEU A 470 24.50 33.63 -27.87
N LEU A 471 23.38 33.28 -28.11
CA LEU A 471 22.87 31.92 -27.81
C LEU A 471 21.94 31.48 -28.93
N SER A 472 21.86 30.10 -29.02
CA SER A 472 20.98 29.60 -30.10
C SER A 472 19.64 29.11 -29.53
N ARG A 473 19.68 28.53 -28.32
CA ARG A 473 18.42 28.11 -27.71
C ARG A 473 18.50 28.28 -26.19
N TRP A 474 17.31 28.44 -25.68
CA TRP A 474 17.34 28.58 -24.20
C TRP A 474 15.97 28.20 -23.63
N TRP A 475 16.11 27.69 -22.41
CA TRP A 475 14.82 27.52 -21.71
C TRP A 475 15.04 27.58 -20.19
N PHE A 476 13.90 27.78 -19.43
CA PHE A 476 14.10 27.91 -17.97
C PHE A 476 13.07 27.04 -17.24
N ILE A 477 13.47 26.74 -16.04
CA ILE A 477 12.47 26.09 -15.17
C ILE A 477 12.34 26.89 -13.87
N ARG A 478 11.10 26.96 -13.35
CA ARG A 478 10.86 27.74 -12.12
C ARG A 478 10.99 26.84 -10.89
N LYS A 479 12.06 27.12 -10.11
CA LYS A 479 12.24 26.35 -8.86
C LYS A 479 12.54 27.32 -7.70
N ALA A 480 11.57 27.22 -6.67
CA ALA A 480 11.83 28.12 -5.52
C ALA A 480 13.06 27.65 -4.73
N PRO A 481 13.77 28.75 -4.43
CA PRO A 481 13.57 30.21 -4.47
C PRO A 481 14.23 30.84 -5.70
N CYS A 482 14.83 30.20 -6.80
CA CYS A 482 15.48 30.79 -7.99
C CYS A 482 14.97 30.12 -9.26
N TRP A 483 15.18 30.90 -10.39
CA TRP A 483 14.90 30.23 -11.68
C TRP A 483 16.19 29.63 -12.26
N ARG A 484 16.02 28.45 -12.92
CA ARG A 484 17.21 27.86 -13.58
C ARG A 484 17.08 28.03 -15.10
N LEU A 485 18.10 28.74 -15.58
CA LEU A 485 18.09 29.00 -17.03
C LEU A 485 19.15 28.12 -17.71
N ARG A 486 18.56 27.36 -18.72
CA ARG A 486 19.48 26.55 -19.53
C ARG A 486 19.59 27.12 -20.95
N TYR A 487 20.89 27.18 -21.38
CA TYR A 487 21.02 27.84 -22.70
C TYR A 487 22.16 27.19 -23.48
N LEU A 488 21.87 27.29 -24.79
CA LEU A 488 22.90 26.75 -25.66
C LEU A 488 23.68 27.92 -26.30
N PRO A 489 24.97 28.00 -25.92
CA PRO A 489 25.73 29.17 -26.39
C PRO A 489 26.11 29.05 -27.88
N ALA A 490 25.78 30.10 -28.61
CA ALA A 490 26.13 30.09 -30.05
C ALA A 490 27.56 30.59 -30.25
N ASP A 491 28.23 31.35 -29.13
CA ASP A 491 29.64 31.74 -29.08
C ASP A 491 30.16 31.61 -27.64
N SER A 492 31.43 31.28 -27.27
CA SER A 492 32.05 30.84 -26.00
C SER A 492 32.13 32.00 -25.00
N GLY A 493 30.96 32.72 -24.61
CA GLY A 493 31.10 33.32 -23.25
C GLY A 493 30.47 34.71 -23.22
N GLY A 494 29.54 35.02 -24.25
CA GLY A 494 29.05 36.41 -24.30
C GLY A 494 27.65 36.53 -23.69
N PHE A 495 27.09 35.36 -23.41
CA PHE A 495 25.69 35.51 -22.93
C PHE A 495 25.68 35.88 -21.44
N THR A 496 26.70 35.40 -20.62
CA THR A 496 26.66 35.65 -19.17
C THR A 496 26.82 37.15 -18.88
N THR A 497 27.37 37.98 -19.90
CA THR A 497 27.45 39.45 -19.71
C THR A 497 26.05 40.08 -19.74
N VAL A 498 25.18 39.39 -20.44
CA VAL A 498 23.78 39.86 -20.47
C VAL A 498 23.12 39.66 -19.09
N LEU A 499 23.47 38.53 -18.37
CA LEU A 499 22.90 38.32 -17.02
C LEU A 499 23.58 39.21 -15.98
N ASP A 500 24.95 39.48 -16.29
CA ASP A 500 25.65 40.41 -15.36
C ASP A 500 25.05 41.81 -15.48
N ARG A 501 24.68 42.23 -16.67
CA ARG A 501 24.10 43.59 -16.84
C ARG A 501 22.73 43.67 -16.16
N LEU A 502 21.93 42.60 -16.31
CA LEU A 502 20.61 42.60 -15.65
C LEU A 502 20.76 42.63 -14.12
N ALA A 503 21.85 41.99 -13.58
CA ALA A 503 22.09 42.07 -12.12
C ALA A 503 22.60 43.44 -11.72
N ALA A 504 23.42 44.06 -12.56
CA ALA A 504 23.98 45.39 -12.22
C ALA A 504 22.90 46.46 -12.26
N GLU A 505 21.94 46.28 -13.14
CA GLU A 505 20.87 47.28 -13.26
C GLU A 505 19.77 47.02 -12.23
N GLY A 506 20.02 45.93 -11.46
CA GLY A 506 19.19 45.71 -10.25
C GLY A 506 17.91 44.96 -10.61
N TRP A 507 17.87 44.48 -11.89
CA TRP A 507 16.62 43.78 -12.23
C TRP A 507 16.62 42.36 -11.64
N ILE A 508 17.80 41.72 -11.62
CA ILE A 508 17.88 40.45 -10.83
C ILE A 508 18.93 40.64 -9.73
N ALA A 509 18.63 39.83 -8.63
CA ALA A 509 19.51 39.97 -7.44
C ALA A 509 20.88 39.35 -7.70
N GLY A 510 20.96 38.48 -8.62
CA GLY A 510 22.26 37.87 -8.95
C GLY A 510 22.06 36.51 -9.62
N TRP A 511 23.17 36.11 -10.25
CA TRP A 511 23.04 34.75 -10.81
C TRP A 511 24.36 33.99 -10.63
N THR A 512 24.14 32.56 -10.56
CA THR A 512 25.37 31.73 -10.46
C THR A 512 25.33 30.64 -11.54
N ALA A 513 26.46 30.19 -11.84
CA ALA A 513 26.51 29.12 -12.86
C ALA A 513 26.29 27.75 -12.20
N GLY A 514 25.61 27.00 -12.92
CA GLY A 514 25.30 25.63 -12.44
C GLY A 514 25.52 24.61 -13.56
N ILE A 515 25.73 23.32 -13.03
CA ILE A 515 25.93 22.24 -14.03
C ILE A 515 24.57 21.60 -14.34
N TYR A 516 24.28 21.65 -15.76
CA TYR A 516 23.02 21.02 -16.21
C TYR A 516 23.31 19.62 -16.74
N GLU A 517 22.79 18.72 -15.99
CA GLU A 517 22.84 17.33 -16.50
C GLU A 517 21.47 16.90 -17.02
N PRO A 518 21.39 16.78 -18.44
CA PRO A 518 20.06 16.50 -19.02
C PRO A 518 19.54 15.12 -18.61
N GLU A 519 18.30 15.09 -18.34
CA GLU A 519 17.64 13.83 -17.95
C GLU A 519 17.41 12.96 -19.19
N THR A 520 18.55 12.52 -19.74
CA THR A 520 18.56 11.87 -21.06
C THR A 520 17.79 10.54 -21.00
N HIS A 521 17.92 9.86 -20.01
CA HIS A 521 17.20 8.57 -19.93
C HIS A 521 15.69 8.80 -19.77
N ALA A 522 15.27 9.80 -18.95
CA ALA A 522 13.84 10.06 -18.69
C ALA A 522 13.10 10.47 -19.97
N PHE A 523 13.95 11.03 -20.88
CA PHE A 523 13.24 11.50 -22.08
C PHE A 523 13.55 10.59 -23.27
N GLY A 524 13.97 9.34 -22.94
CA GLY A 524 13.94 8.25 -23.95
C GLY A 524 15.22 8.22 -24.79
N GLY A 525 16.40 8.76 -24.21
CA GLY A 525 17.73 8.71 -24.86
C GLY A 525 18.09 10.08 -25.46
N ALA A 526 19.19 10.15 -26.06
CA ALA A 526 19.77 11.43 -26.54
C ALA A 526 18.87 12.08 -27.60
N ALA A 527 18.27 11.23 -28.49
CA ALA A 527 17.39 11.77 -29.55
C ALA A 527 16.06 12.28 -28.96
N GLY A 528 15.58 11.55 -27.91
CA GLY A 528 14.37 12.05 -27.20
C GLY A 528 14.65 13.34 -26.42
N MET A 529 15.86 13.51 -25.87
CA MET A 529 16.23 14.74 -25.12
C MET A 529 16.42 15.91 -26.09
N ASP A 530 16.83 15.63 -27.28
CA ASP A 530 16.96 16.74 -28.24
C ASP A 530 15.57 17.29 -28.63
N ILE A 531 14.64 16.34 -28.81
CA ILE A 531 13.26 16.78 -29.11
C ILE A 531 12.69 17.58 -27.92
N ALA A 532 13.06 17.19 -26.64
CA ALA A 532 12.58 17.93 -25.45
C ALA A 532 13.24 19.32 -25.37
N HIS A 533 14.49 19.44 -25.66
CA HIS A 533 15.17 20.75 -25.58
C HIS A 533 14.61 21.71 -26.62
N GLU A 534 14.31 21.13 -27.82
CA GLU A 534 13.71 22.02 -28.85
C GLU A 534 12.32 22.49 -28.44
N LEU A 535 11.58 21.53 -27.91
CA LEU A 535 10.24 21.95 -27.47
C LEU A 535 10.32 22.93 -26.28
N PHE A 536 11.26 22.71 -25.32
CA PHE A 536 11.33 23.60 -24.12
C PHE A 536 11.78 24.99 -24.51
N HIS A 537 12.63 25.07 -25.51
CA HIS A 537 13.06 26.40 -25.99
C HIS A 537 11.88 27.19 -26.55
N ARG A 538 11.13 26.58 -27.40
CA ARG A 538 9.98 27.29 -28.01
C ARG A 538 8.88 27.54 -26.97
N ASP A 539 8.76 26.54 -26.04
CA ASP A 539 7.72 26.71 -25.00
C ASP A 539 8.05 27.89 -24.08
N SER A 540 9.32 28.12 -23.68
CA SER A 540 9.74 29.21 -22.78
C SER A 540 9.56 30.58 -23.46
N ARG A 541 9.75 30.64 -24.72
CA ARG A 541 9.57 31.93 -25.44
C ARG A 541 8.08 32.29 -25.53
N HIS A 542 7.33 31.27 -25.95
CA HIS A 542 5.89 31.57 -26.08
C HIS A 542 5.26 31.86 -24.72
N LEU A 543 5.82 31.23 -23.71
CA LEU A 543 5.25 31.48 -22.36
C LEU A 543 5.54 32.92 -21.91
N LEU A 544 6.77 33.41 -22.03
CA LEU A 544 7.07 34.77 -21.55
C LEU A 544 6.33 35.81 -22.40
N ASN A 545 6.10 35.54 -23.71
CA ASN A 545 5.33 36.47 -24.55
C ASN A 545 3.85 36.51 -24.13
N HIS A 546 3.43 35.28 -23.87
CA HIS A 546 2.02 35.22 -23.42
C HIS A 546 1.82 35.99 -22.11
N LEU A 547 2.73 35.89 -21.16
CA LEU A 547 2.58 36.61 -19.87
C LEU A 547 2.72 38.11 -20.08
N ALA A 548 3.54 38.52 -21.02
CA ALA A 548 3.71 39.97 -21.29
C ALA A 548 2.43 40.55 -21.88
N ARG A 549 1.74 39.76 -22.73
CA ARG A 549 0.48 40.25 -23.34
C ARG A 549 -0.63 40.34 -22.28
N GLN A 550 -0.63 39.34 -21.37
CA GLN A 550 -1.67 39.36 -20.33
C GLN A 550 -1.48 40.53 -19.36
N GLN A 551 -0.12 40.94 -19.18
CA GLN A 551 0.12 42.08 -18.26
C GLN A 551 -0.25 43.40 -18.94
N ALA A 552 -0.28 43.43 -20.36
CA ALA A 552 -0.54 44.67 -21.12
C ALA A 552 -2.03 44.78 -21.49
N ALA A 553 -2.84 43.62 -21.30
CA ALA A 553 -4.26 43.57 -21.75
C ALA A 553 -5.17 44.10 -20.63
N ALA A 554 -6.28 45.08 -20.92
CA ALA A 554 -7.29 45.69 -20.02
C ALA A 554 -8.07 44.61 -19.23
N PRO A 555 -8.26 44.67 -17.84
CA PRO A 555 -8.76 43.70 -16.85
C PRO A 555 -10.08 43.06 -17.30
N ASP A 556 -10.67 43.40 -18.57
CA ASP A 556 -12.04 42.85 -18.81
C ASP A 556 -12.05 42.03 -20.10
N MET A 557 -10.84 41.53 -20.58
CA MET A 557 -10.98 40.64 -21.74
C MET A 557 -10.44 39.24 -21.39
N PRO A 558 -11.20 38.14 -21.22
CA PRO A 558 -10.78 36.87 -20.63
C PRO A 558 -9.93 36.03 -21.61
N GLY A 559 -8.47 36.13 -21.74
CA GLY A 559 -7.60 35.18 -22.46
C GLY A 559 -7.35 33.91 -21.63
N LEU A 560 -6.81 32.79 -22.43
CA LEU A 560 -6.57 31.48 -21.77
C LEU A 560 -5.48 31.60 -20.71
N GLY A 561 -5.84 31.18 -19.49
CA GLY A 561 -4.95 31.21 -18.30
C GLY A 561 -3.97 30.02 -18.31
N ARG A 562 -3.02 29.99 -17.40
CA ARG A 562 -1.90 29.02 -17.36
C ARG A 562 -2.43 27.59 -17.19
N ARG A 563 -3.50 27.47 -16.48
CA ARG A 563 -4.07 26.12 -16.24
C ARG A 563 -4.72 25.56 -17.52
N GLU A 564 -5.34 26.47 -18.19
CA GLU A 564 -5.99 26.01 -19.45
C GLU A 564 -4.92 25.68 -20.51
N LEU A 565 -3.85 26.46 -20.48
CA LEU A 565 -2.79 26.20 -21.48
C LEU A 565 -2.04 24.90 -21.15
N ALA A 566 -1.93 24.66 -19.88
CA ALA A 566 -1.20 23.44 -19.46
C ALA A 566 -1.92 22.18 -19.95
N ILE A 567 -3.18 22.21 -19.99
CA ILE A 567 -3.95 21.01 -20.39
C ILE A 567 -4.08 20.97 -21.91
N LEU A 568 -4.32 22.11 -22.41
CA LEU A 568 -4.56 22.14 -23.87
C LEU A 568 -3.28 21.77 -24.63
N LEU A 569 -2.11 22.28 -24.31
CA LEU A 569 -0.88 22.00 -25.08
C LEU A 569 -0.38 20.58 -24.82
N SER A 570 -0.53 20.09 -23.56
CA SER A 570 -0.12 18.70 -23.26
C SER A 570 -1.01 17.69 -24.01
N SER A 571 -2.23 18.11 -24.27
CA SER A 571 -3.13 17.19 -25.00
C SER A 571 -2.84 17.22 -26.50
N ILE A 572 -2.47 18.28 -26.94
CA ILE A 572 -2.05 18.36 -28.35
C ILE A 572 -0.80 17.50 -28.57
N LEU A 573 0.14 17.61 -27.63
CA LEU A 573 1.36 16.79 -27.74
C LEU A 573 1.01 15.30 -27.77
N PHE A 574 0.07 14.81 -26.86
CA PHE A 574 -0.27 13.36 -26.77
C PHE A 574 -0.93 12.89 -28.08
N ARG A 575 -1.84 13.76 -28.61
CA ARG A 575 -2.59 13.29 -29.80
C ARG A 575 -1.66 13.19 -31.01
N ASN A 576 -0.75 14.02 -30.93
CA ASN A 576 0.12 13.99 -32.13
C ASN A 576 1.29 13.02 -31.93
N ALA A 577 1.39 12.50 -30.68
CA ALA A 577 2.36 11.38 -30.50
C ALA A 577 1.67 10.04 -30.74
N GLY A 578 0.42 10.11 -31.19
CA GLY A 578 -0.34 8.93 -31.63
C GLY A 578 -1.02 8.20 -30.46
N GLN A 579 -1.06 9.05 -29.32
CA GLN A 579 -1.67 8.35 -28.16
C GLN A 579 -3.21 8.44 -28.26
N ASP A 580 -3.73 7.38 -28.24
CA ASP A 580 -5.21 7.42 -28.23
C ASP A 580 -5.74 7.84 -26.84
N TRP A 581 -6.85 8.19 -26.74
CA TRP A 581 -7.47 8.90 -25.60
C TRP A 581 -7.10 8.21 -24.27
N TYR A 582 -7.12 6.72 -24.07
CA TYR A 582 -6.82 6.06 -22.79
C TYR A 582 -5.30 6.01 -22.54
N GLU A 583 -4.65 5.92 -23.70
CA GLU A 583 -3.18 6.02 -23.53
C GLU A 583 -2.76 7.42 -23.04
N GLN A 584 -3.50 8.48 -23.55
CA GLN A 584 -3.27 9.83 -22.96
C GLN A 584 -3.60 9.81 -21.46
N GLY A 585 -4.68 8.98 -21.10
CA GLY A 585 -5.01 8.84 -19.65
C GLY A 585 -3.89 8.15 -18.86
N ASP A 586 -3.24 7.17 -19.48
CA ASP A 586 -2.12 6.47 -18.82
C ASP A 586 -0.93 7.43 -18.64
N VAL A 587 -0.69 8.29 -19.74
CA VAL A 587 0.42 9.27 -19.57
C VAL A 587 0.07 10.25 -18.45
N TRP A 588 -1.27 10.72 -18.34
CA TRP A 588 -1.67 11.62 -17.24
C TRP A 588 -1.56 10.89 -15.88
N ALA A 589 -1.85 9.45 -15.80
CA ALA A 589 -1.74 8.69 -14.52
C ALA A 589 -0.28 8.59 -14.08
N ARG A 590 0.55 8.58 -15.11
CA ARG A 590 1.99 8.52 -14.75
C ARG A 590 2.47 9.88 -14.26
N VAL A 591 1.87 10.95 -14.96
CA VAL A 591 2.28 12.29 -14.46
C VAL A 591 1.73 12.49 -13.04
N THR A 592 0.50 11.82 -12.71
CA THR A 592 -0.11 11.96 -11.38
C THR A 592 0.71 11.18 -10.34
N GLN A 593 1.29 10.06 -10.64
CA GLN A 593 2.08 9.23 -9.70
C GLN A 593 3.37 9.96 -9.30
N HIS A 594 3.84 10.92 -10.30
CA HIS A 594 5.11 11.61 -9.99
C HIS A 594 4.87 12.86 -9.17
N ARG A 595 3.53 13.33 -9.09
CA ARG A 595 3.31 14.64 -8.43
C ARG A 595 2.32 14.49 -7.28
N SER A 596 2.38 13.28 -6.40
CA SER A 596 1.45 13.00 -5.29
C SER A 596 1.80 13.86 -4.07
N VAL A 597 1.11 14.98 -3.91
CA VAL A 597 1.21 15.80 -2.69
C VAL A 597 -0.20 15.91 -2.07
N GLY A 598 -0.31 15.55 -0.74
CA GLY A 598 -1.31 15.81 0.33
C GLY A 598 -2.55 16.55 -0.18
N ASN A 599 -3.75 16.00 0.13
CA ASN A 599 -5.18 16.12 -0.17
C ASN A 599 -5.64 17.57 -0.27
N THR A 600 -5.27 18.46 -1.43
CA THR A 600 -6.11 19.65 -1.58
C THR A 600 -7.46 19.24 -2.18
N GLU A 601 -8.40 19.19 -1.30
CA GLU A 601 -9.74 18.66 -1.64
C GLU A 601 -10.56 19.71 -2.39
N LEU A 602 -10.66 19.64 -3.80
CA LEU A 602 -11.61 20.50 -4.54
C LEU A 602 -13.05 20.05 -4.28
N SER A 603 -13.82 20.92 -3.92
CA SER A 603 -15.24 20.55 -3.73
C SER A 603 -15.77 19.77 -4.94
N THR A 604 -16.56 18.91 -4.74
CA THR A 604 -17.15 17.99 -5.74
C THR A 604 -17.75 18.78 -6.91
N GLN A 605 -18.40 20.13 -6.55
CA GLN A 605 -18.96 21.00 -7.63
C GLN A 605 -17.84 21.66 -8.45
N ARG A 606 -16.87 22.17 -7.82
CA ARG A 606 -15.69 22.80 -8.48
C ARG A 606 -14.85 21.75 -9.21
N ARG A 607 -14.76 20.51 -8.75
CA ARG A 607 -14.00 19.41 -9.36
C ARG A 607 -14.70 18.92 -10.64
N GLY A 608 -16.05 18.94 -10.58
CA GLY A 608 -16.83 18.56 -11.77
C GLY A 608 -16.72 19.62 -12.87
N ARG A 609 -16.90 20.95 -12.40
CA ARG A 609 -16.76 22.04 -13.39
C ARG A 609 -15.35 22.07 -13.99
N LEU A 610 -14.36 21.94 -13.23
CA LEU A 610 -12.96 22.01 -13.71
C LEU A 610 -12.61 20.76 -14.52
N ARG A 611 -13.17 19.56 -14.09
CA ARG A 611 -12.94 18.33 -14.88
C ARG A 611 -13.55 18.48 -16.27
N ALA A 612 -14.82 19.13 -16.31
CA ALA A 612 -15.43 19.35 -17.64
C ALA A 612 -14.62 20.36 -18.46
N ALA A 613 -14.21 21.39 -17.77
CA ALA A 613 -13.35 22.37 -18.44
C ALA A 613 -12.04 21.73 -18.94
N VAL A 614 -11.39 20.78 -18.15
CA VAL A 614 -10.14 20.10 -18.54
C VAL A 614 -10.44 19.14 -19.70
N HIS A 615 -11.58 18.55 -19.63
CA HIS A 615 -11.96 17.66 -20.74
C HIS A 615 -12.16 18.45 -22.03
N ARG A 616 -12.89 19.63 -21.88
CA ARG A 616 -13.08 20.46 -23.07
C ARG A 616 -11.74 20.92 -23.66
N LEU A 617 -10.87 21.24 -22.84
CA LEU A 617 -9.54 21.70 -23.32
C LEU A 617 -8.76 20.53 -23.92
N MET A 618 -8.95 19.31 -23.45
CA MET A 618 -8.19 18.14 -23.92
C MET A 618 -8.72 17.67 -25.28
N THR A 619 -10.02 18.16 -25.51
CA THR A 619 -10.59 17.57 -26.74
C THR A 619 -10.80 18.65 -27.79
N VAL A 620 -10.43 19.80 -27.34
CA VAL A 620 -10.67 20.93 -28.27
C VAL A 620 -9.76 20.76 -29.50
N ASP A 621 -10.45 20.96 -30.66
CA ASP A 621 -9.65 20.89 -31.91
C ASP A 621 -8.87 22.19 -32.14
N ALA A 622 -7.59 22.02 -31.91
CA ALA A 622 -6.75 23.23 -32.02
C ALA A 622 -5.82 23.10 -33.22
N GLY A 623 -6.42 22.37 -34.20
CA GLY A 623 -5.62 22.22 -35.43
C GLY A 623 -5.64 23.51 -36.27
N PRO A 624 -4.72 23.68 -37.10
CA PRO A 624 -4.50 24.93 -37.87
C PRO A 624 -5.72 25.28 -38.73
N THR A 625 -6.62 24.27 -39.00
CA THR A 625 -7.78 24.57 -39.86
C THR A 625 -9.05 24.75 -39.01
N SER A 626 -8.86 24.77 -37.72
CA SER A 626 -10.01 24.91 -36.81
C SER A 626 -10.44 26.39 -36.74
N PRO A 627 -11.68 26.65 -36.77
CA PRO A 627 -12.19 28.03 -36.69
C PRO A 627 -11.85 28.69 -35.35
N LEU A 628 -11.47 27.80 -34.36
CA LEU A 628 -11.05 28.33 -33.05
C LEU A 628 -9.62 28.88 -33.10
N VAL A 629 -8.86 28.43 -34.15
CA VAL A 629 -7.46 28.91 -34.32
C VAL A 629 -7.41 29.91 -35.48
N ASP A 630 -8.32 29.73 -36.49
CA ASP A 630 -8.33 30.63 -37.65
C ASP A 630 -9.32 31.78 -37.39
N GLY A 631 -8.88 32.85 -36.82
CA GLY A 631 -9.65 34.09 -36.56
C GLY A 631 -10.53 33.95 -35.31
N GLY A 632 -10.22 32.71 -34.55
CA GLY A 632 -11.04 32.41 -33.35
C GLY A 632 -10.21 32.58 -32.06
N PRO A 633 -10.68 32.26 -30.96
CA PRO A 633 -10.16 32.63 -29.63
C PRO A 633 -8.81 31.94 -29.35
N LEU A 634 -8.30 31.00 -30.20
CA LEU A 634 -7.01 30.32 -29.93
C LEU A 634 -5.96 30.78 -30.93
N ALA A 635 -6.25 31.89 -31.65
CA ALA A 635 -5.32 32.35 -32.72
C ALA A 635 -3.99 32.81 -32.11
N ALA A 636 -4.09 33.24 -30.88
CA ALA A 636 -2.89 33.86 -30.25
C ALA A 636 -1.91 32.79 -29.77
N ILE A 637 -2.44 31.50 -29.69
CA ILE A 637 -1.47 30.50 -29.19
C ILE A 637 -1.22 29.47 -30.31
N ALA A 638 -1.51 29.76 -31.51
CA ALA A 638 -1.46 28.78 -32.62
C ALA A 638 -0.02 28.30 -32.85
N ASP A 639 0.92 29.27 -32.81
CA ASP A 639 2.32 28.84 -33.04
C ASP A 639 2.85 28.03 -31.85
N TRP A 640 2.37 28.36 -30.70
CA TRP A 640 2.74 27.57 -29.50
C TRP A 640 2.16 26.16 -29.58
N ALA A 641 0.92 25.97 -30.00
CA ALA A 641 0.28 24.64 -30.12
C ALA A 641 0.96 23.83 -31.23
N GLU A 642 1.38 24.54 -32.28
CA GLU A 642 2.09 23.84 -33.36
C GLU A 642 3.41 23.22 -32.85
N ALA A 643 4.13 23.93 -32.01
CA ALA A 643 5.39 23.36 -31.44
C ALA A 643 5.12 22.05 -30.69
N PHE A 644 4.05 21.94 -29.95
CA PHE A 644 3.72 20.71 -29.20
C PHE A 644 3.23 19.62 -30.15
N GLU A 645 2.56 20.07 -31.19
CA GLU A 645 2.13 19.07 -32.20
C GLU A 645 3.36 18.44 -32.88
N GLN A 646 4.31 19.23 -33.29
CA GLN A 646 5.50 18.69 -33.97
C GLN A 646 6.32 17.77 -33.05
N ALA A 647 6.45 18.23 -31.79
CA ALA A 647 7.20 17.36 -30.85
C ALA A 647 6.50 16.00 -30.67
N GLY A 648 5.17 16.00 -30.56
CA GLY A 648 4.44 14.72 -30.42
C GLY A 648 4.65 13.82 -31.64
N GLN A 649 4.64 14.43 -32.88
CA GLN A 649 4.82 13.60 -34.10
C GLN A 649 6.24 13.04 -34.17
N GLN A 650 7.17 13.89 -33.77
CA GLN A 650 8.57 13.41 -33.81
C GLN A 650 8.80 12.28 -32.80
N LEU A 651 8.20 12.43 -31.61
CA LEU A 651 8.39 11.35 -30.59
C LEU A 651 7.68 10.08 -31.04
N ALA A 652 6.58 10.23 -31.72
CA ALA A 652 5.88 9.02 -32.22
C ALA A 652 6.72 8.33 -33.30
N GLU A 653 7.25 9.15 -34.15
CA GLU A 653 8.10 8.54 -35.19
C GLU A 653 9.34 7.88 -34.58
N LEU A 654 9.92 8.63 -33.66
CA LEU A 654 11.11 8.04 -33.01
C LEU A 654 10.77 6.72 -32.31
N ALA A 655 9.61 6.64 -31.65
CA ALA A 655 9.18 5.38 -30.98
C ALA A 655 8.91 4.28 -32.02
N ARG A 656 8.34 4.65 -33.21
CA ARG A 656 8.02 3.62 -34.24
C ARG A 656 9.29 3.05 -34.85
N ARG A 657 10.30 3.81 -34.81
CA ARG A 657 11.53 3.29 -35.43
C ARG A 657 12.43 2.64 -34.38
N GLY A 658 11.87 2.54 -33.07
CA GLY A 658 12.58 1.87 -31.96
C GLY A 658 13.72 2.73 -31.39
N GLY A 659 13.78 3.95 -31.53
CA GLY A 659 14.90 4.83 -31.14
C GLY A 659 14.72 5.37 -29.71
N LEU A 660 13.54 4.96 -29.01
CA LEU A 660 13.40 5.43 -27.62
C LEU A 660 13.93 4.38 -26.65
N GLN A 661 14.62 4.82 -25.73
CA GLN A 661 15.16 3.87 -24.73
C GLN A 661 14.14 3.62 -23.61
N ARG A 662 13.04 4.47 -23.67
CA ARG A 662 11.93 4.31 -22.70
C ARG A 662 10.59 4.37 -23.46
N GLY A 663 9.72 3.71 -22.79
CA GLY A 663 8.39 3.71 -23.44
C GLY A 663 7.88 5.13 -23.72
N LEU A 664 7.25 5.38 -24.83
CA LEU A 664 6.77 6.69 -25.33
C LEU A 664 5.85 7.36 -24.31
N ARG A 665 5.04 6.64 -23.54
CA ARG A 665 4.10 7.26 -22.59
C ARG A 665 4.84 7.74 -21.33
N ALA A 666 5.90 6.97 -20.95
CA ALA A 666 6.73 7.45 -19.81
C ALA A 666 7.52 8.70 -20.21
N VAL A 667 7.90 8.76 -21.50
CA VAL A 667 8.67 9.93 -21.99
C VAL A 667 7.74 11.14 -22.12
N LEU A 668 6.51 10.94 -22.58
CA LEU A 668 5.51 12.03 -22.69
C LEU A 668 5.13 12.57 -21.31
N ALA A 669 5.08 11.63 -20.29
CA ALA A 669 4.74 12.09 -18.92
C ALA A 669 5.81 13.04 -18.37
N HIS A 670 7.02 12.83 -18.72
CA HIS A 670 8.12 13.71 -18.22
C HIS A 670 8.13 15.04 -19.00
N HIS A 671 7.63 15.06 -20.30
CA HIS A 671 7.49 16.35 -21.03
C HIS A 671 6.40 17.22 -20.40
N VAL A 672 5.45 16.58 -19.84
CA VAL A 672 4.34 17.33 -19.20
C VAL A 672 4.83 17.93 -17.88
N ILE A 673 5.61 17.23 -17.13
CA ILE A 673 6.05 17.74 -15.82
C ILE A 673 6.97 18.94 -16.01
N PHE A 674 7.80 18.83 -16.99
CA PHE A 674 8.75 19.95 -17.18
C PHE A 674 8.04 21.15 -17.80
N HIS A 675 7.11 20.97 -18.68
CA HIS A 675 6.30 22.09 -19.21
C HIS A 675 5.52 22.78 -18.09
N TRP A 676 4.95 22.02 -17.15
CA TRP A 676 4.08 22.63 -16.11
C TRP A 676 4.93 23.34 -15.05
N ASN A 677 6.09 22.79 -14.80
CA ASN A 677 7.01 23.52 -13.89
C ASN A 677 7.43 24.86 -14.51
N ARG A 678 7.56 24.94 -15.80
CA ARG A 678 7.95 26.23 -16.44
C ARG A 678 6.76 27.19 -16.47
N LEU A 679 5.60 26.62 -16.58
CA LEU A 679 4.38 27.48 -16.56
C LEU A 679 4.14 28.07 -15.18
N GLY A 680 4.93 27.38 -14.13
CA GLY A 680 4.87 27.95 -12.75
C GLY A 680 3.63 27.49 -12.00
N LEU A 681 3.12 26.29 -12.51
CA LEU A 681 1.95 25.77 -11.76
C LEU A 681 2.38 25.10 -10.46
N PRO A 682 1.72 25.45 -9.36
CA PRO A 682 2.07 24.80 -8.09
C PRO A 682 1.76 23.29 -8.13
N ALA A 683 2.54 22.58 -7.36
CA ALA A 683 2.50 21.10 -7.35
C ALA A 683 1.09 20.60 -7.00
N ALA A 684 0.43 21.37 -6.13
CA ALA A 684 -0.95 20.95 -5.77
C ALA A 684 -1.90 21.12 -6.96
N GLU A 685 -1.67 22.18 -7.77
CA GLU A 685 -2.50 22.39 -8.98
C GLU A 685 -2.15 21.39 -10.09
N GLN A 686 -0.90 21.12 -10.15
CA GLN A 686 -0.51 20.08 -11.12
C GLN A 686 -1.14 18.71 -10.77
N HIS A 687 -1.16 18.40 -9.45
CA HIS A 687 -1.79 17.14 -8.99
C HIS A 687 -3.30 17.15 -9.23
N ILE A 688 -3.91 18.36 -9.13
CA ILE A 688 -5.37 18.45 -9.31
C ILE A 688 -5.69 18.37 -10.82
N LEU A 689 -4.88 19.10 -11.64
CA LEU A 689 -5.19 19.10 -13.09
C LEU A 689 -4.90 17.72 -13.69
N THR A 690 -3.81 16.89 -13.16
CA THR A 690 -3.48 15.59 -13.79
C THR A 690 -4.44 14.50 -13.28
N GLU A 691 -4.93 14.73 -12.00
CA GLU A 691 -5.95 13.79 -11.47
C GLU A 691 -7.28 13.99 -12.20
N LEU A 692 -7.53 15.51 -12.57
CA LEU A 692 -8.78 15.80 -13.31
C LEU A 692 -8.65 15.34 -14.77
N ALA A 693 -7.35 15.45 -15.32
CA ALA A 693 -7.16 15.00 -16.71
C ALA A 693 -7.17 13.48 -16.80
N LYS A 694 -6.56 12.68 -15.66
CA LYS A 694 -6.56 11.21 -15.60
C LYS A 694 -7.98 10.67 -15.36
N GLU A 695 -8.57 11.54 -14.59
CA GLU A 695 -9.96 11.12 -14.31
C GLU A 695 -10.85 11.35 -15.54
N ALA A 696 -10.42 12.66 -16.37
CA ALA A 696 -11.24 12.94 -17.58
C ALA A 696 -11.09 11.81 -18.60
N VAL A 697 -9.85 10.82 -18.32
CA VAL A 697 -9.63 9.77 -19.36
C VAL A 697 -9.94 8.40 -18.78
N MET A 698 -9.53 8.00 -17.28
CA MET A 698 -9.39 6.59 -16.80
C MET A 698 -10.38 6.35 -15.66
N GLY A 699 -10.64 7.18 -15.21
CA GLY A 699 -11.68 7.06 -14.19
C GLY A 699 -11.11 6.51 -12.86
N THR A 700 -11.21 5.93 -11.12
CA THR A 700 -10.47 5.85 -9.86
C THR A 700 -10.44 4.40 -9.33
N SER A 701 -8.78 3.05 -8.99
CA SER A 701 -8.43 2.11 -7.92
C SER A 701 -7.52 0.99 -8.47
N GLU A 702 -6.24 -0.08 -7.38
CA GLU A 702 -5.68 -1.46 -7.57
C GLU A 702 -5.72 -2.21 -6.25
N PRO A 703 -5.18 -4.02 -6.03
CA PRO A 703 -4.39 -4.95 -5.19
C PRO A 703 -3.45 -5.82 -6.05
N ALA A 704 -1.90 -6.84 -5.26
CA ALA A 704 -0.65 -7.64 -5.21
C ALA A 704 -0.90 -9.09 -5.62
N ALA A 705 -0.06 -10.13 -6.39
CA ALA A 705 1.01 -10.90 -7.04
C ALA A 705 1.25 -12.21 -6.28
N ILE A 706 1.40 -13.61 -7.01
CA ILE A 706 2.46 -14.63 -6.87
C ILE A 706 2.96 -14.99 -8.28
N SER A 707 4.47 -15.24 -8.50
CA SER A 707 5.80 -15.69 -8.93
C SER A 707 5.70 -16.62 -10.16
N ILE A 708 6.36 -16.25 -11.28
CA ILE A 708 6.61 -16.67 -12.67
C ILE A 708 7.96 -17.40 -12.74
N ALA A 709 7.91 -18.76 -13.17
CA ALA A 709 8.78 -19.64 -13.98
C ALA A 709 8.73 -19.23 -15.46
N GLU A 710 9.82 -18.74 -15.95
CA GLU A 710 10.41 -18.47 -17.28
C GLU A 710 10.31 -19.70 -18.19
N THR A 711 9.54 -19.55 -19.40
CA THR A 711 10.05 -20.17 -20.65
C THR A 711 9.47 -19.42 -21.86
N ASN A 712 10.25 -18.73 -22.78
CA ASN A 712 10.73 -18.60 -24.17
C ASN A 712 9.73 -19.17 -25.18
N THR A 713 9.08 -18.31 -26.06
CA THR A 713 8.56 -17.67 -27.28
C THR A 713 8.81 -18.56 -28.52
N GLN A 714 7.75 -19.54 -28.61
CA GLN A 714 7.34 -19.90 -30.00
C GLN A 714 6.01 -20.65 -29.96
N VAL A 715 4.92 -20.40 -28.94
CA VAL A 715 3.60 -21.04 -28.81
C VAL A 715 2.55 -19.93 -28.69
N ASN A 716 2.39 -18.58 -29.23
CA ASN A 716 1.47 -17.49 -28.84
C ASN A 716 0.30 -17.40 -29.83
N ASP A 717 0.02 -18.15 -30.90
CA ASP A 717 -1.14 -17.92 -31.82
C ASP A 717 -2.17 -19.03 -31.65
N GLU A 718 -1.93 -20.20 -31.25
CA GLU A 718 -2.88 -21.32 -30.97
C GLU A 718 -3.49 -21.16 -29.58
N SER A 719 -2.91 -20.50 -28.73
CA SER A 719 -3.35 -20.29 -27.34
C SER A 719 -4.35 -19.12 -27.26
N ASP A 720 -4.45 -18.07 -28.17
CA ASP A 720 -5.44 -16.97 -28.18
C ASP A 720 -6.75 -17.43 -28.83
N ALA A 721 -6.67 -18.32 -29.83
CA ALA A 721 -7.90 -18.85 -30.46
C ALA A 721 -8.64 -19.80 -29.50
N LEU A 722 -7.94 -20.64 -28.80
CA LEU A 722 -8.57 -21.51 -27.77
C LEU A 722 -9.21 -20.66 -26.65
N ALA A 723 -8.63 -19.63 -26.13
CA ALA A 723 -9.20 -18.76 -25.07
C ALA A 723 -10.49 -18.09 -25.53
N GLU A 724 -10.51 -17.63 -26.74
CA GLU A 724 -11.75 -17.02 -27.26
C GLU A 724 -12.87 -18.08 -27.36
N ARG A 725 -12.59 -19.24 -27.91
CA ARG A 725 -13.62 -20.30 -27.98
C ARG A 725 -14.18 -20.62 -26.59
N LEU A 726 -13.31 -20.83 -25.55
CA LEU A 726 -13.76 -21.20 -24.19
C LEU A 726 -14.56 -20.05 -23.55
N ARG A 727 -14.20 -18.82 -23.76
CA ARG A 727 -14.97 -17.67 -23.23
C ARG A 727 -16.39 -17.65 -23.81
N ASN A 728 -16.55 -17.82 -25.15
CA ASN A 728 -17.89 -17.83 -25.76
C ASN A 728 -18.72 -19.03 -25.28
N GLU A 729 -18.03 -20.16 -25.12
CA GLU A 729 -18.77 -21.33 -24.56
C GLU A 729 -19.31 -21.04 -23.16
N LEU A 730 -18.43 -20.42 -22.32
CA LEU A 730 -18.92 -20.07 -20.97
C LEU A 730 -20.14 -19.14 -21.05
N ALA A 731 -20.09 -18.06 -21.92
CA ALA A 731 -21.25 -17.14 -22.04
C ALA A 731 -22.49 -17.89 -22.53
N ASP A 732 -22.36 -18.82 -23.57
CA ASP A 732 -23.51 -19.60 -24.08
C ASP A 732 -24.13 -20.45 -22.95
N HIS A 733 -23.16 -21.06 -22.20
CA HIS A 733 -23.66 -21.87 -21.07
C HIS A 733 -24.46 -21.03 -20.08
N LEU A 734 -23.99 -19.83 -19.68
CA LEU A 734 -24.69 -18.97 -18.71
C LEU A 734 -26.01 -18.47 -19.28
N ARG A 735 -26.16 -18.26 -20.59
CA ARG A 735 -27.44 -17.83 -21.22
C ARG A 735 -28.44 -18.97 -21.23
N GLN A 736 -28.00 -20.16 -21.63
CA GLN A 736 -28.91 -21.32 -21.64
C GLN A 736 -29.50 -21.59 -20.27
N GLN A 737 -28.69 -21.20 -19.15
CA GLN A 737 -29.19 -21.47 -17.77
C GLN A 737 -30.10 -20.33 -17.30
N GLY A 738 -30.21 -19.28 -18.12
CA GLY A 738 -31.13 -18.16 -17.80
C GLY A 738 -30.50 -17.15 -16.85
N THR A 739 -29.15 -17.31 -16.37
CA THR A 739 -28.48 -16.36 -15.46
C THR A 739 -28.05 -15.10 -16.22
N LEU A 740 -27.47 -15.30 -17.34
CA LEU A 740 -27.19 -14.16 -18.24
C LEU A 740 -28.43 -13.87 -19.10
N ARG A 741 -29.06 -12.67 -18.92
CA ARG A 741 -30.41 -12.43 -19.51
C ARG A 741 -30.37 -11.23 -20.45
N THR A 742 -29.55 -10.32 -20.06
CA THR A 742 -29.62 -9.09 -20.89
C THR A 742 -28.44 -9.06 -21.87
N GLU A 743 -28.75 -8.39 -23.02
CA GLU A 743 -27.71 -8.30 -24.08
C GLU A 743 -26.46 -7.57 -23.58
N GLN A 744 -26.75 -6.69 -22.67
CA GLN A 744 -25.62 -5.88 -22.18
C GLN A 744 -24.67 -6.73 -21.31
N VAL A 745 -25.14 -7.49 -20.42
CA VAL A 745 -24.26 -8.31 -19.53
C VAL A 745 -23.64 -9.45 -20.36
N ASP A 746 -24.36 -10.02 -21.35
CA ASP A 746 -23.83 -11.07 -22.25
C ASP A 746 -22.65 -10.53 -23.07
N ALA A 747 -22.86 -9.36 -23.52
CA ALA A 747 -21.77 -8.76 -24.32
C ALA A 747 -20.51 -8.53 -23.47
N ALA A 748 -20.74 -8.18 -22.23
CA ALA A 748 -19.55 -7.95 -21.37
C ALA A 748 -18.83 -9.27 -21.07
N VAL A 749 -19.50 -10.35 -20.84
CA VAL A 749 -18.86 -11.64 -20.51
C VAL A 749 -18.12 -12.18 -21.74
N ARG A 750 -18.60 -11.88 -22.93
CA ARG A 750 -17.98 -12.41 -24.15
C ARG A 750 -16.79 -11.54 -24.58
N ALA A 751 -16.81 -10.41 -23.92
CA ALA A 751 -15.78 -9.45 -24.42
C ALA A 751 -14.60 -9.39 -23.46
N VAL A 752 -14.80 -9.67 -22.23
CA VAL A 752 -13.70 -9.44 -21.28
C VAL A 752 -12.99 -10.78 -21.02
N PRO A 753 -11.62 -10.83 -21.40
CA PRO A 753 -10.89 -12.11 -21.32
C PRO A 753 -10.50 -12.45 -19.87
N ARG A 754 -11.33 -13.30 -19.33
CA ARG A 754 -11.18 -13.67 -17.89
C ARG A 754 -9.79 -14.25 -17.63
N HIS A 755 -9.10 -15.04 -18.56
CA HIS A 755 -7.79 -15.69 -18.33
C HIS A 755 -6.67 -14.66 -18.20
N ARG A 756 -6.89 -13.39 -18.54
CA ARG A 756 -5.86 -12.33 -18.36
C ARG A 756 -5.84 -11.82 -16.93
N PHE A 757 -6.93 -12.13 -16.25
CA PHE A 757 -6.98 -11.66 -14.84
C PHE A 757 -6.54 -12.79 -13.90
N VAL A 758 -6.18 -14.01 -14.51
CA VAL A 758 -5.62 -15.15 -13.74
C VAL A 758 -4.59 -15.85 -14.64
N PRO A 759 -3.45 -15.11 -14.88
CA PRO A 759 -2.51 -15.54 -15.92
C PRO A 759 -1.78 -16.83 -15.52
N ALA A 760 -1.89 -17.31 -14.25
CA ALA A 760 -1.16 -18.51 -13.79
C ALA A 760 -2.08 -19.74 -13.82
N VAL A 761 -3.40 -19.51 -14.39
CA VAL A 761 -4.38 -20.62 -14.38
C VAL A 761 -4.59 -21.08 -15.83
N ALA A 762 -4.67 -22.51 -16.00
CA ALA A 762 -4.90 -23.03 -17.37
C ALA A 762 -6.20 -22.46 -17.96
N LEU A 763 -6.30 -22.11 -19.21
CA LEU A 763 -7.43 -21.47 -19.92
C LEU A 763 -8.75 -22.21 -19.63
N GLU A 764 -8.73 -23.59 -19.68
CA GLU A 764 -10.00 -24.35 -19.42
C GLU A 764 -10.52 -24.08 -18.01
N GLU A 765 -9.56 -24.02 -17.11
CA GLU A 765 -9.97 -23.74 -15.71
C GLU A 765 -10.42 -22.28 -15.54
N ALA A 766 -9.74 -21.26 -16.18
CA ALA A 766 -10.12 -19.82 -16.10
C ALA A 766 -11.56 -19.61 -16.58
N TYR A 767 -12.04 -20.50 -17.47
CA TYR A 767 -13.40 -20.24 -18.01
C TYR A 767 -14.37 -21.32 -17.53
N ALA A 768 -13.96 -22.14 -16.54
CA ALA A 768 -14.92 -23.03 -15.86
C ALA A 768 -15.84 -22.24 -14.91
N ASP A 769 -17.12 -22.57 -14.90
CA ASP A 769 -18.05 -21.86 -14.01
C ASP A 769 -17.86 -22.33 -12.55
N LYS A 770 -16.74 -22.09 -11.98
CA LYS A 770 -16.42 -22.35 -10.57
C LYS A 770 -15.51 -21.23 -10.05
N PRO A 771 -15.62 -20.94 -8.77
CA PRO A 771 -14.72 -19.91 -8.23
C PRO A 771 -13.25 -20.35 -8.33
N LEU A 772 -12.39 -19.25 -8.74
CA LEU A 772 -10.94 -19.53 -8.69
C LEU A 772 -10.28 -18.78 -7.53
N TYR A 773 -9.81 -19.49 -6.73
CA TYR A 773 -9.18 -18.82 -5.55
C TYR A 773 -7.74 -18.43 -5.90
N THR A 774 -7.46 -16.97 -5.96
CA THR A 774 -6.24 -16.39 -6.56
C THR A 774 -5.19 -16.13 -5.47
N THR A 775 -5.73 -16.06 -4.21
CA THR A 775 -4.76 -15.75 -3.15
C THR A 775 -5.24 -16.41 -1.84
N HIS A 776 -4.33 -17.02 -1.18
CA HIS A 776 -4.69 -17.67 0.10
C HIS A 776 -3.83 -17.08 1.22
N ASP A 777 -4.45 -16.84 2.16
CA ASP A 777 -3.62 -16.39 3.30
C ASP A 777 -2.86 -17.56 3.91
N GLY A 778 -2.01 -17.63 4.73
CA GLY A 778 -1.03 -18.54 5.33
C GLY A 778 -1.72 -19.71 6.06
N THR A 779 -3.12 -19.95 6.19
CA THR A 779 -3.90 -21.06 6.77
C THR A 779 -4.64 -21.82 5.67
N GLY A 780 -4.33 -21.48 4.38
CA GLY A 780 -5.00 -22.15 3.23
C GLY A 780 -6.38 -21.56 2.95
N THR A 781 -6.86 -20.37 3.78
CA THR A 781 -8.18 -19.72 3.58
C THR A 781 -8.07 -18.68 2.44
N SER A 782 -8.93 -18.93 1.55
CA SER A 782 -8.91 -18.06 0.34
C SER A 782 -9.19 -16.60 0.72
N ILE A 783 -8.23 -15.67 0.49
CA ILE A 783 -8.41 -14.24 0.91
C ILE A 783 -8.63 -13.40 -0.35
N SER A 784 -8.51 -13.91 -1.63
CA SER A 784 -8.98 -13.30 -2.88
C SER A 784 -9.34 -14.40 -3.88
N ALA A 785 -10.48 -14.29 -4.51
CA ALA A 785 -10.90 -15.27 -5.55
C ALA A 785 -11.47 -14.51 -6.75
N ALA A 786 -11.02 -14.96 -7.91
CA ALA A 786 -11.94 -14.63 -9.01
C ALA A 786 -13.26 -15.41 -8.84
N SER A 787 -14.39 -14.62 -8.65
CA SER A 787 -15.69 -15.19 -8.21
C SER A 787 -16.29 -16.05 -9.34
N GLN A 788 -17.11 -17.07 -8.94
CA GLN A 788 -17.80 -17.97 -9.90
C GLN A 788 -18.60 -17.14 -10.93
N PRO A 789 -18.45 -17.32 -12.25
CA PRO A 789 -19.04 -16.51 -13.34
C PRO A 789 -20.57 -16.43 -13.22
N THR A 790 -21.28 -17.58 -12.78
CA THR A 790 -22.74 -17.50 -12.60
C THR A 790 -23.11 -16.44 -11.55
N ILE A 791 -22.39 -16.33 -10.40
CA ILE A 791 -22.69 -15.34 -9.35
C ILE A 791 -22.38 -13.93 -9.84
N VAL A 792 -21.26 -13.81 -10.58
CA VAL A 792 -20.89 -12.47 -11.08
C VAL A 792 -21.95 -11.99 -12.07
N ALA A 793 -22.37 -12.85 -13.02
CA ALA A 793 -23.39 -12.45 -14.02
C ALA A 793 -24.72 -12.09 -13.33
N MET A 794 -25.12 -12.94 -12.28
CA MET A 794 -26.37 -12.65 -11.54
C MET A 794 -26.31 -11.27 -10.88
N MET A 795 -25.20 -10.92 -10.25
CA MET A 795 -25.11 -9.64 -9.51
C MET A 795 -24.99 -8.47 -10.50
N LEU A 796 -24.38 -8.73 -11.69
CA LEU A 796 -24.36 -7.64 -12.71
C LEU A 796 -25.77 -7.38 -13.23
N GLU A 797 -26.57 -8.49 -13.35
CA GLU A 797 -27.97 -8.27 -13.77
C GLU A 797 -28.76 -7.52 -12.70
N GLN A 798 -28.43 -7.79 -11.31
CA GLN A 798 -29.13 -7.08 -10.22
C GLN A 798 -28.74 -5.60 -10.18
N LEU A 799 -27.47 -5.46 -10.53
CA LEU A 799 -26.96 -4.08 -10.38
C LEU A 799 -27.52 -3.18 -11.48
N GLN A 800 -27.87 -3.75 -12.69
CA GLN A 800 -28.48 -3.06 -13.84
C GLN A 800 -27.72 -1.78 -14.19
N VAL A 801 -26.53 -2.12 -14.44
CA VAL A 801 -25.67 -0.97 -14.77
C VAL A 801 -26.06 -0.44 -16.16
N GLN A 802 -26.14 0.86 -16.24
CA GLN A 802 -26.39 1.49 -17.55
C GLN A 802 -25.14 2.21 -18.06
N PRO A 803 -25.10 2.18 -19.36
CA PRO A 803 -23.96 2.93 -19.91
C PRO A 803 -23.90 4.36 -19.32
N GLY A 804 -22.73 4.61 -18.86
CA GLY A 804 -22.51 6.03 -18.43
C GLY A 804 -22.58 6.15 -16.91
N GLN A 805 -22.95 5.09 -16.26
CA GLN A 805 -23.14 5.17 -14.81
C GLN A 805 -21.80 5.01 -14.07
N ARG A 806 -21.81 5.59 -12.79
CA ARG A 806 -20.64 5.42 -11.90
C ARG A 806 -20.89 4.31 -10.88
N VAL A 807 -19.87 3.54 -10.96
CA VAL A 807 -20.12 2.37 -10.10
C VAL A 807 -18.95 2.20 -9.13
N LEU A 808 -19.25 2.05 -7.77
CA LEU A 808 -18.22 1.67 -6.79
C LEU A 808 -18.31 0.16 -6.48
N GLU A 809 -17.19 -0.43 -6.84
CA GLU A 809 -17.09 -1.84 -6.41
C GLU A 809 -16.18 -1.99 -5.18
N LEU A 810 -16.71 -2.82 -4.07
CA LEU A 810 -15.93 -3.07 -2.84
C LEU A 810 -15.48 -4.53 -2.81
N GLY A 811 -14.05 -4.65 -2.91
CA GLY A 811 -13.42 -5.99 -3.00
C GLY A 811 -12.93 -6.24 -4.43
N ALA A 812 -11.69 -5.58 -4.74
CA ALA A 812 -11.19 -5.55 -6.14
C ALA A 812 -10.80 -6.94 -6.63
N GLY A 813 -10.51 -7.93 -5.62
CA GLY A 813 -10.07 -9.27 -6.05
C GLY A 813 -9.10 -9.22 -7.23
N THR A 814 -9.40 -10.06 -8.35
CA THR A 814 -8.44 -10.13 -9.49
C THR A 814 -8.65 -8.94 -10.43
N GLY A 815 -9.79 -8.20 -10.28
CA GLY A 815 -10.08 -7.05 -11.15
C GLY A 815 -11.01 -7.44 -12.30
N TYR A 816 -11.44 -8.72 -12.41
CA TYR A 816 -12.28 -9.20 -13.54
C TYR A 816 -13.69 -8.62 -13.45
N ASN A 817 -14.33 -8.66 -12.23
CA ASN A 817 -15.70 -8.09 -12.12
C ASN A 817 -15.72 -6.59 -12.47
N ALA A 818 -14.61 -5.95 -11.96
CA ALA A 818 -14.53 -4.51 -12.30
C ALA A 818 -14.39 -4.32 -13.83
N GLY A 819 -13.75 -5.26 -14.48
CA GLY A 819 -13.65 -5.20 -15.94
C GLY A 819 -15.01 -5.42 -16.62
N LEU A 820 -15.81 -6.32 -16.08
CA LEU A 820 -17.16 -6.53 -16.65
C LEU A 820 -18.03 -5.29 -16.44
N LEU A 821 -17.96 -4.68 -15.25
CA LEU A 821 -18.75 -3.46 -14.99
C LEU A 821 -18.30 -2.32 -15.89
N ALA A 822 -17.00 -2.48 -16.06
CA ALA A 822 -16.45 -1.40 -16.91
C ALA A 822 -16.95 -1.54 -18.36
N HIS A 823 -17.04 -2.75 -18.81
CA HIS A 823 -17.58 -2.96 -20.19
C HIS A 823 -19.05 -2.53 -20.26
N GLN A 824 -19.81 -2.65 -19.27
CA GLN A 824 -21.26 -2.33 -19.31
C GLN A 824 -21.50 -0.82 -19.26
N VAL A 825 -20.77 -0.24 -18.38
CA VAL A 825 -21.07 1.20 -18.22
C VAL A 825 -20.53 1.96 -19.45
N GLY A 826 -19.68 1.06 -20.22
CA GLY A 826 -19.26 1.66 -21.50
C GLY A 826 -18.31 2.83 -21.29
N SER A 827 -17.73 3.32 -22.17
CA SER A 827 -16.60 4.28 -22.13
C SER A 827 -17.02 5.59 -21.45
N ASP A 828 -18.45 5.78 -21.35
CA ASP A 828 -18.96 7.03 -20.73
C ASP A 828 -19.28 6.81 -19.25
N GLY A 829 -19.09 5.60 -18.79
CA GLY A 829 -19.31 5.29 -17.36
C GLY A 829 -18.00 4.98 -16.64
N GLN A 830 -18.07 4.98 -15.17
CA GLN A 830 -16.81 4.76 -14.41
C GLN A 830 -17.06 3.72 -13.30
N VAL A 831 -15.92 2.95 -13.27
CA VAL A 831 -15.98 1.97 -12.16
C VAL A 831 -14.80 2.23 -11.21
N ILE A 832 -15.14 2.37 -9.83
CA ILE A 832 -14.09 2.41 -8.80
C ILE A 832 -14.13 1.10 -7.99
N THR A 833 -12.91 0.54 -8.03
CA THR A 833 -12.85 -0.68 -7.20
C THR A 833 -11.76 -0.54 -6.13
N ILE A 834 -12.07 -1.10 -4.89
CA ILE A 834 -11.17 -0.86 -3.74
C ILE A 834 -10.87 -2.22 -3.07
N ASP A 835 -9.55 -2.28 -2.73
CA ASP A 835 -9.17 -3.44 -1.90
C ASP A 835 -8.08 -3.04 -0.90
N VAL A 836 -8.02 -3.79 0.30
CA VAL A 836 -7.15 -3.36 1.44
C VAL A 836 -5.75 -3.93 1.23
N ASP A 837 -5.59 -4.98 0.32
CA ASP A 837 -4.26 -5.61 0.18
C ASP A 837 -3.57 -5.06 -1.08
N GLU A 838 -2.29 -4.50 -0.92
CA GLU A 838 -1.48 -3.84 -1.97
C GLU A 838 -1.18 -4.81 -3.11
N ASP A 839 -0.97 -6.14 -2.85
CA ASP A 839 -0.68 -7.08 -3.94
C ASP A 839 -1.91 -7.36 -4.80
N ILE A 840 -3.13 -7.32 -4.19
CA ILE A 840 -4.40 -7.54 -4.93
C ILE A 840 -4.75 -6.30 -5.76
N VAL A 841 -4.36 -5.01 -5.21
CA VAL A 841 -4.62 -3.74 -6.03
C VAL A 841 -3.69 -3.71 -7.21
N ASP A 842 -2.33 -4.33 -6.94
CA ASP A 842 -1.39 -4.38 -8.07
C ASP A 842 -1.82 -5.40 -9.12
N GLY A 843 -2.26 -6.61 -8.65
CA GLY A 843 -2.75 -7.65 -9.58
C GLY A 843 -3.98 -7.19 -10.36
N ALA A 844 -4.98 -6.58 -9.71
CA ALA A 844 -6.19 -6.07 -10.40
C ALA A 844 -5.86 -5.00 -11.43
N ARG A 845 -4.77 -4.04 -11.08
CA ARG A 845 -4.37 -2.99 -12.07
C ARG A 845 -3.70 -3.65 -13.28
N SER A 846 -2.94 -4.78 -12.93
CA SER A 846 -2.22 -5.44 -14.05
C SER A 846 -3.21 -6.20 -14.94
N GLY A 847 -4.25 -6.91 -14.31
CA GLY A 847 -5.24 -7.68 -15.08
C GLY A 847 -6.12 -6.77 -15.95
N LEU A 848 -6.55 -5.62 -15.36
CA LEU A 848 -7.44 -4.69 -16.12
C LEU A 848 -6.67 -4.04 -17.27
N VAL A 849 -5.29 -3.85 -16.99
CA VAL A 849 -4.45 -3.33 -18.10
C VAL A 849 -4.30 -4.41 -19.17
N ALA A 850 -4.09 -5.60 -18.71
CA ALA A 850 -3.89 -6.67 -19.71
C ALA A 850 -5.18 -6.92 -20.50
N ALA A 851 -6.40 -6.56 -19.94
CA ALA A 851 -7.69 -6.82 -20.63
C ALA A 851 -8.13 -5.60 -21.44
N GLY A 852 -7.28 -4.49 -21.26
CA GLY A 852 -7.53 -3.31 -22.12
C GLY A 852 -8.71 -2.47 -21.58
N LEU A 853 -8.96 -2.59 -20.26
CA LEU A 853 -10.12 -1.86 -19.69
C LEU A 853 -9.62 -0.68 -18.85
N ALA A 854 -9.87 0.52 -19.28
CA ALA A 854 -9.21 1.74 -18.75
C ALA A 854 -10.22 2.55 -17.92
N ASN A 855 -11.66 2.05 -18.04
CA ASN A 855 -12.69 2.81 -17.28
C ASN A 855 -12.92 2.21 -15.89
N VAL A 856 -11.67 1.74 -15.29
CA VAL A 856 -11.76 1.25 -13.90
C VAL A 856 -10.64 1.90 -13.09
N LYS A 857 -11.02 2.52 -11.88
CA LYS A 857 -10.02 2.99 -10.89
C LYS A 857 -9.92 2.02 -9.70
N VAL A 858 -8.55 1.59 -9.49
CA VAL A 858 -8.35 0.62 -8.38
C VAL A 858 -7.72 1.36 -7.18
N ILE A 859 -8.34 1.26 -5.97
CA ILE A 859 -7.91 2.02 -4.78
C ILE A 859 -7.41 1.01 -3.73
N LEU A 860 -6.07 1.39 -3.20
CA LEU A 860 -5.68 0.68 -1.97
C LEU A 860 -6.27 1.37 -0.74
N GLY A 861 -7.14 0.69 -0.21
CA GLY A 861 -7.80 1.33 0.96
C GLY A 861 -8.86 0.38 1.53
N ASP A 862 -9.38 0.64 2.84
CA ASP A 862 -10.41 -0.21 3.47
C ASP A 862 -11.78 0.03 2.82
N GLY A 863 -12.30 -1.01 2.19
CA GLY A 863 -13.55 -0.95 1.42
C GLY A 863 -14.76 -0.60 2.30
N ALA A 864 -14.70 -0.87 3.66
CA ALA A 864 -15.85 -0.52 4.53
C ALA A 864 -16.06 1.00 4.60
N LEU A 865 -14.91 1.70 4.28
CA LEU A 865 -15.02 3.17 4.41
C LEU A 865 -15.42 3.80 3.08
N GLY A 866 -15.53 2.87 2.04
CA GLY A 866 -15.90 3.42 0.71
C GLY A 866 -14.82 4.40 0.20
N TYR A 867 -15.14 5.02 -0.72
CA TYR A 867 -14.21 6.01 -1.27
C TYR A 867 -14.97 7.33 -1.50
N PRO A 868 -14.95 8.13 -0.51
CA PRO A 868 -15.81 9.34 -0.48
C PRO A 868 -15.46 10.31 -1.61
N GLU A 869 -14.16 10.14 -2.05
CA GLU A 869 -13.75 11.13 -3.07
C GLU A 869 -14.46 10.88 -4.39
N GLY A 870 -15.02 9.57 -4.56
CA GLY A 870 -15.67 9.20 -5.83
C GLY A 870 -17.20 9.25 -5.72
N ALA A 871 -17.77 9.65 -4.55
CA ALA A 871 -19.23 9.69 -4.36
C ALA A 871 -19.81 10.98 -4.97
N PRO A 872 -21.07 11.02 -5.29
CA PRO A 872 -22.02 9.93 -5.06
C PRO A 872 -21.98 8.90 -6.20
N TYR A 873 -22.35 7.62 -5.86
CA TYR A 873 -22.31 6.53 -6.87
C TYR A 873 -23.74 6.14 -7.27
N ASP A 874 -23.83 5.92 -8.79
CA ASP A 874 -25.14 5.44 -9.28
C ASP A 874 -25.40 3.99 -8.83
N ARG A 875 -24.25 3.34 -8.85
CA ARG A 875 -24.35 1.95 -8.38
C ARG A 875 -23.18 1.63 -7.44
N ILE A 876 -23.48 0.95 -6.39
CA ILE A 876 -22.41 0.38 -5.56
C ILE A 876 -22.62 -1.12 -5.47
N GLU A 877 -21.55 -1.78 -5.90
CA GLU A 877 -21.61 -3.25 -5.73
C GLU A 877 -20.48 -3.73 -4.82
N ALA A 878 -20.88 -4.47 -3.80
CA ALA A 878 -19.85 -5.10 -2.94
C ALA A 878 -19.63 -6.56 -3.37
N THR A 879 -18.38 -6.82 -3.77
CA THR A 879 -18.06 -8.25 -4.07
C THR A 879 -17.28 -8.86 -2.90
N VAL A 880 -17.77 -8.43 -1.76
CA VAL A 880 -17.33 -8.96 -0.45
C VAL A 880 -18.59 -9.05 0.45
N GLY A 881 -18.51 -10.01 1.37
CA GLY A 881 -19.68 -10.15 2.28
C GLY A 881 -19.65 -9.15 3.42
N ALA A 882 -20.97 -8.64 3.82
CA ALA A 882 -21.03 -7.68 4.93
C ALA A 882 -22.03 -8.17 5.99
N TYR A 883 -21.56 -7.94 7.32
CA TYR A 883 -22.50 -8.12 8.44
C TYR A 883 -23.01 -6.74 8.91
N GLY A 884 -23.99 -6.35 8.24
CA GLY A 884 -24.52 -4.96 8.28
C GLY A 884 -23.96 -4.11 7.14
N VAL A 885 -24.74 -3.08 6.79
CA VAL A 885 -24.28 -2.21 5.67
C VAL A 885 -23.55 -0.99 6.24
N PRO A 886 -22.29 -0.87 5.88
CA PRO A 886 -21.52 0.30 6.35
C PRO A 886 -22.17 1.62 5.92
N THR A 887 -22.14 2.54 6.89
CA THR A 887 -22.87 3.81 6.68
C THR A 887 -22.27 4.58 5.50
N PRO A 888 -20.92 4.46 5.34
CA PRO A 888 -20.35 5.22 4.23
C PRO A 888 -20.89 4.74 2.87
N TRP A 889 -21.27 3.44 2.73
CA TRP A 889 -21.84 2.98 1.44
C TRP A 889 -23.16 3.68 1.14
N LEU A 890 -23.97 3.84 2.17
CA LEU A 890 -25.28 4.48 1.96
C LEU A 890 -25.13 5.98 1.72
N GLU A 891 -24.14 6.57 2.39
CA GLU A 891 -23.99 8.05 2.29
C GLU A 891 -23.37 8.45 0.96
N GLN A 892 -22.80 7.41 0.39
CA GLN A 892 -22.05 7.80 -0.83
C GLN A 892 -22.85 7.45 -2.08
N LEU A 893 -24.14 6.84 -1.91
CA LEU A 893 -24.99 6.54 -3.07
C LEU A 893 -25.79 7.79 -3.49
N ALA A 894 -25.87 7.89 -4.81
CA ALA A 894 -26.75 8.95 -5.30
C ALA A 894 -28.20 8.69 -4.88
N PRO A 895 -29.00 9.80 -4.92
CA PRO A 895 -30.40 9.67 -4.46
C PRO A 895 -31.14 8.55 -5.20
N ASP A 896 -30.77 8.35 -6.53
CA ASP A 896 -31.46 7.23 -7.22
C ASP A 896 -30.51 6.04 -7.40
N GLY A 897 -29.51 6.05 -6.42
CA GLY A 897 -28.44 5.04 -6.57
C GLY A 897 -28.93 3.67 -6.08
N ARG A 898 -28.31 2.74 -6.59
CA ARG A 898 -28.66 1.36 -6.23
C ARG A 898 -27.45 0.65 -5.61
N LEU A 899 -27.75 -0.02 -4.51
CA LEU A 899 -26.68 -0.79 -3.82
C LEU A 899 -26.97 -2.29 -3.96
N VAL A 900 -25.93 -2.96 -4.50
CA VAL A 900 -26.01 -4.44 -4.44
C VAL A 900 -24.98 -4.96 -3.44
N VAL A 901 -25.48 -5.67 -2.44
CA VAL A 901 -24.53 -6.06 -1.37
C VAL A 901 -24.88 -7.49 -0.94
N PRO A 902 -23.79 -8.27 -1.01
CA PRO A 902 -24.02 -9.58 -0.35
C PRO A 902 -24.12 -9.42 1.18
N LEU A 903 -25.31 -9.72 1.63
CA LEU A 903 -25.53 -9.51 3.07
C LEU A 903 -25.85 -10.83 3.77
N ARG A 904 -25.03 -11.03 4.78
CA ARG A 904 -25.39 -12.19 5.63
C ARG A 904 -26.48 -11.80 6.65
N LEU A 905 -27.65 -12.75 6.54
CA LEU A 905 -28.80 -12.44 7.42
C LEU A 905 -28.95 -13.55 8.47
N ARG A 906 -28.31 -13.37 9.56
CA ARG A 906 -28.38 -14.30 10.71
C ARG A 906 -28.27 -15.76 10.26
N GLY A 907 -27.06 -16.44 10.50
CA GLY A 907 -26.82 -17.89 10.38
C GLY A 907 -27.32 -18.44 9.03
N SER A 908 -28.15 -17.58 8.12
CA SER A 908 -28.59 -18.03 6.78
C SER A 908 -27.52 -17.68 5.74
N VAL A 909 -27.75 -18.46 4.59
CA VAL A 909 -26.77 -18.21 3.50
C VAL A 909 -26.90 -16.75 3.03
N SER A 910 -25.74 -16.13 2.83
CA SER A 910 -25.68 -14.74 2.35
C SER A 910 -26.46 -14.57 1.03
N ARG A 911 -27.07 -13.36 0.99
CA ARG A 911 -27.79 -13.04 -0.26
C ARG A 911 -27.29 -11.70 -0.81
N SER A 912 -27.28 -11.78 -2.10
CA SER A 912 -27.08 -10.46 -2.75
C SER A 912 -28.39 -9.65 -2.78
N ILE A 913 -28.42 -8.54 -2.11
CA ILE A 913 -29.68 -7.78 -2.01
C ILE A 913 -29.46 -6.42 -2.67
N VAL A 914 -30.53 -5.99 -3.34
CA VAL A 914 -30.49 -4.68 -4.01
C VAL A 914 -31.31 -3.67 -3.18
N PHE A 915 -30.61 -2.56 -2.91
CA PHE A 915 -31.35 -1.54 -2.15
C PHE A 915 -31.40 -0.24 -2.97
N GLU A 916 -32.57 0.45 -2.87
CA GLU A 916 -32.73 1.84 -3.36
C GLU A 916 -33.51 2.67 -2.34
N ARG A 917 -33.24 3.98 -2.56
CA ARG A 917 -33.92 4.88 -1.61
C ARG A 917 -35.26 5.35 -2.21
N ASP A 918 -36.36 5.20 -1.34
CA ASP A 918 -37.63 5.77 -1.86
C ASP A 918 -37.69 7.28 -1.63
N HIS A 919 -38.82 7.96 -2.07
CA HIS A 919 -38.97 9.44 -2.02
C HIS A 919 -38.88 9.96 -0.58
N ASP A 920 -39.07 9.04 0.39
CA ASP A 920 -39.01 9.49 1.80
C ASP A 920 -37.63 9.20 2.40
N GLY A 921 -36.71 8.75 1.51
CA GLY A 921 -35.32 8.55 1.98
C GLY A 921 -35.13 7.19 2.66
N ARG A 922 -36.14 6.31 2.52
CA ARG A 922 -36.02 4.96 3.14
C ARG A 922 -35.41 3.97 2.14
N TRP A 923 -34.61 3.04 2.72
CA TRP A 923 -33.94 2.07 1.82
C TRP A 923 -34.76 0.78 1.75
N HIS A 924 -35.20 0.41 0.45
CA HIS A 924 -35.97 -0.83 0.30
C HIS A 924 -35.34 -1.72 -0.78
N SER A 925 -35.62 -3.04 -0.56
CA SER A 925 -34.98 -3.97 -1.51
C SER A 925 -35.84 -4.11 -2.77
N LEU A 926 -35.23 -4.34 -3.93
CA LEU A 926 -35.93 -4.60 -5.19
C LEU A 926 -35.81 -6.07 -5.59
N SER A 927 -34.73 -6.60 -5.18
CA SER A 927 -34.51 -8.02 -5.52
C SER A 927 -33.48 -8.62 -4.57
N SER A 928 -33.55 -9.99 -4.49
CA SER A 928 -32.54 -10.71 -3.68
C SER A 928 -32.31 -12.11 -4.25
N GLU A 929 -31.01 -12.40 -4.30
CA GLU A 929 -30.66 -13.74 -4.79
C GLU A 929 -29.61 -14.36 -3.87
N MET A 930 -29.60 -15.68 -3.82
CA MET A 930 -28.63 -16.35 -2.92
C MET A 930 -27.21 -16.22 -3.50
N CYS A 931 -26.24 -15.88 -2.55
CA CYS A 931 -24.81 -15.83 -2.95
C CYS A 931 -23.93 -15.80 -1.70
N THR A 932 -22.68 -16.29 -1.95
CA THR A 932 -21.75 -16.24 -0.79
C THR A 932 -20.42 -15.61 -1.22
N PHE A 933 -20.02 -14.66 -0.31
CA PHE A 933 -18.71 -14.02 -0.54
C PHE A 933 -17.89 -14.05 0.75
N MET A 934 -16.58 -13.86 0.46
CA MET A 934 -15.74 -13.69 1.66
C MET A 934 -16.14 -12.40 2.42
N PRO A 935 -16.00 -12.45 3.86
CA PRO A 935 -16.51 -11.29 4.62
C PRO A 935 -15.50 -10.13 4.61
N LEU A 936 -15.98 -8.89 4.82
CA LEU A 936 -15.09 -7.75 5.09
C LEU A 936 -14.22 -8.03 6.33
N ARG A 937 -12.92 -7.31 6.29
CA ARG A 937 -12.04 -7.42 7.48
C ARG A 937 -12.08 -6.12 8.29
N GLY A 938 -12.46 -6.24 9.59
CA GLY A 938 -12.63 -5.03 10.42
C GLY A 938 -14.10 -4.59 10.49
N ILE A 939 -14.40 -3.32 9.93
CA ILE A 939 -15.79 -2.80 10.01
C ILE A 939 -16.71 -3.71 9.20
N ALA A 940 -17.79 -4.10 9.97
CA ALA A 940 -18.85 -4.92 9.34
C ALA A 940 -18.33 -6.33 9.02
N ASP A 941 -17.19 -6.73 9.82
CA ASP A 941 -16.64 -8.10 9.70
C ASP A 941 -17.63 -9.12 10.32
N ASP A 942 -17.63 -10.30 9.79
CA ASP A 942 -18.50 -11.37 10.35
C ASP A 942 -17.74 -12.68 10.43
N ALA A 943 -16.79 -12.65 11.44
CA ALA A 943 -15.84 -13.79 11.53
C ALA A 943 -16.59 -15.10 11.84
N ARG A 944 -16.28 -16.10 10.95
CA ARG A 944 -16.89 -17.44 11.07
C ARG A 944 -16.13 -18.28 12.12
N ARG A 945 -17.00 -18.99 12.91
CA ARG A 945 -16.42 -19.95 13.88
C ARG A 945 -16.92 -21.36 13.55
N THR A 946 -15.93 -22.29 13.63
CA THR A 946 -16.34 -23.69 13.39
C THR A 946 -16.37 -24.44 14.72
N VAL A 947 -17.57 -25.11 14.84
CA VAL A 947 -17.74 -25.90 16.09
C VAL A 947 -17.88 -27.38 15.69
N ALA A 948 -16.95 -28.16 16.28
CA ALA A 948 -17.03 -29.60 15.96
C ALA A 948 -18.12 -30.28 16.78
N LEU A 949 -18.97 -31.07 16.02
CA LEU A 949 -20.05 -31.80 16.76
C LEU A 949 -19.61 -33.24 17.05
N THR A 950 -18.61 -33.67 16.35
CA THR A 950 -18.04 -35.00 16.64
C THR A 950 -16.55 -34.86 16.97
N SER A 951 -16.01 -35.82 17.69
CA SER A 951 -14.60 -35.73 18.14
C SER A 951 -13.64 -35.75 16.94
N ASP A 952 -14.02 -36.38 15.86
CA ASP A 952 -13.10 -36.42 14.70
C ASP A 952 -13.37 -35.27 13.73
N ALA A 953 -14.41 -34.44 14.11
CA ALA A 953 -14.75 -33.21 13.36
C ALA A 953 -15.32 -33.58 11.98
N ALA A 954 -15.87 -34.80 11.86
CA ALA A 954 -16.54 -35.19 10.60
C ALA A 954 -17.88 -34.44 10.43
N VAL A 955 -18.43 -33.98 11.56
CA VAL A 955 -19.61 -33.11 11.50
C VAL A 955 -19.32 -31.82 12.28
N THR A 956 -19.49 -30.73 11.54
CA THR A 956 -19.19 -29.45 12.22
C THR A 956 -20.34 -28.47 11.98
N LEU A 957 -20.31 -27.44 12.92
CA LEU A 957 -21.26 -26.32 12.74
C LEU A 957 -20.47 -25.04 12.43
N GLN A 958 -20.98 -24.44 11.35
CA GLN A 958 -20.39 -23.13 11.05
C GLN A 958 -21.29 -22.00 11.61
N THR A 959 -20.62 -21.30 12.63
CA THR A 959 -21.46 -20.27 13.28
C THR A 959 -20.79 -18.91 13.14
N HIS A 960 -21.69 -17.85 13.50
CA HIS A 960 -21.16 -16.49 13.35
C HIS A 960 -21.39 -15.70 14.63
N GLN A 961 -20.85 -14.44 14.60
CA GLN A 961 -20.75 -13.66 15.84
C GLN A 961 -22.12 -13.39 16.47
N ASP A 962 -23.21 -13.50 15.73
CA ASP A 962 -24.54 -13.18 16.31
C ASP A 962 -25.20 -14.43 16.91
N GLN A 963 -24.41 -15.58 16.80
CA GLN A 963 -25.02 -16.81 17.34
C GLN A 963 -24.33 -17.23 18.65
N LEU A 964 -25.19 -17.55 19.56
CA LEU A 964 -24.66 -18.03 20.86
C LEU A 964 -24.51 -19.55 20.83
N VAL A 965 -23.17 -19.96 20.89
CA VAL A 965 -22.96 -21.43 20.81
C VAL A 965 -22.17 -21.89 22.03
N ASP A 966 -22.73 -22.90 22.67
CA ASP A 966 -21.97 -23.57 23.76
C ASP A 966 -21.35 -24.88 23.21
N ALA A 967 -20.08 -24.79 22.81
CA ALA A 967 -19.43 -25.91 22.10
C ALA A 967 -19.34 -27.15 22.99
N GLU A 968 -19.22 -26.92 24.22
CA GLU A 968 -19.07 -28.07 25.14
C GLU A 968 -20.39 -28.85 25.26
N ALA A 969 -21.43 -28.06 25.34
CA ALA A 969 -22.73 -28.73 25.48
C ALA A 969 -23.11 -29.49 24.20
N LEU A 970 -22.44 -29.15 23.13
CA LEU A 970 -22.80 -29.78 21.84
C LEU A 970 -21.84 -30.92 21.52
N ALA A 971 -20.85 -30.98 22.44
CA ALA A 971 -19.86 -32.04 22.18
C ALA A 971 -20.52 -33.43 22.29
N ASP A 972 -20.66 -34.15 21.24
CA ASP A 972 -21.18 -35.54 21.14
C ASP A 972 -22.71 -35.54 21.07
N VAL A 973 -23.26 -34.44 20.88
CA VAL A 973 -24.74 -34.29 20.86
C VAL A 973 -25.33 -35.30 19.86
N LEU A 974 -24.60 -35.70 18.89
CA LEU A 974 -25.14 -36.62 17.87
C LEU A 974 -25.15 -38.06 18.39
N ASP A 975 -24.47 -38.32 19.57
CA ASP A 975 -24.51 -39.66 20.18
C ASP A 975 -25.73 -39.84 21.07
N GLN A 976 -26.48 -38.78 21.22
CA GLN A 976 -27.69 -38.86 22.05
C GLN A 976 -28.88 -39.30 21.19
N PRO A 977 -29.98 -39.82 21.84
CA PRO A 977 -31.14 -40.25 21.05
C PRO A 977 -31.65 -39.14 20.12
N ARG A 978 -32.20 -39.65 18.90
CA ARG A 978 -32.65 -38.63 17.91
C ARG A 978 -34.18 -38.70 17.75
N THR A 979 -34.82 -37.53 17.60
CA THR A 979 -36.23 -37.39 17.20
C THR A 979 -36.30 -36.93 15.74
N GLU A 980 -37.22 -37.61 15.09
CA GLU A 980 -37.36 -37.26 13.65
C GLU A 980 -38.83 -36.94 13.35
N ALA A 981 -38.94 -35.84 12.61
CA ALA A 981 -40.32 -35.47 12.23
C ALA A 981 -40.32 -34.98 10.78
N TRP A 982 -41.36 -35.44 10.06
CA TRP A 982 -41.48 -35.02 8.64
C TRP A 982 -42.61 -33.97 8.51
N THR A 983 -42.29 -32.96 7.75
CA THR A 983 -43.09 -31.71 7.81
C THR A 983 -44.27 -31.81 6.84
N GLY A 984 -44.24 -32.78 5.90
CA GLY A 984 -45.27 -32.81 4.81
C GLY A 984 -44.99 -31.78 3.72
N VAL A 985 -44.01 -30.96 3.89
CA VAL A 985 -43.69 -29.95 2.88
C VAL A 985 -42.76 -30.58 1.83
N LYS A 986 -43.18 -30.44 0.55
CA LYS A 986 -42.46 -31.18 -0.50
C LYS A 986 -41.85 -30.20 -1.52
N PHE A 987 -40.68 -30.63 -1.91
CA PHE A 987 -40.00 -29.82 -2.95
C PHE A 987 -39.76 -30.69 -4.18
N ARG A 988 -39.82 -29.99 -5.30
CA ARG A 988 -39.34 -30.68 -6.52
C ARG A 988 -37.80 -30.74 -6.56
N GLY A 989 -37.27 -31.84 -7.28
CA GLY A 989 -35.80 -32.08 -7.28
C GLY A 989 -35.01 -30.80 -7.54
N PRO A 990 -35.36 -29.82 -8.38
CA PRO A 990 -34.52 -28.62 -8.59
C PRO A 990 -35.07 -27.40 -7.85
N GLU A 991 -36.17 -27.69 -7.06
CA GLU A 991 -36.73 -26.51 -6.36
C GLU A 991 -35.84 -26.08 -5.18
N SER A 992 -35.55 -24.67 -5.07
CA SER A 992 -34.66 -24.12 -4.02
C SER A 992 -35.40 -24.02 -2.68
N MET A 993 -34.61 -24.24 -1.60
CA MET A 993 -35.22 -24.17 -0.24
C MET A 993 -34.75 -22.90 0.47
N GLU A 994 -34.28 -22.04 -0.16
CA GLU A 994 -33.58 -20.88 0.44
C GLU A 994 -34.56 -19.97 1.20
N TRP A 995 -35.76 -19.86 0.78
CA TRP A 995 -36.68 -18.93 1.48
C TRP A 995 -37.21 -19.58 2.76
N MET A 996 -37.26 -20.86 2.66
CA MET A 996 -37.58 -21.52 3.95
C MET A 996 -36.44 -21.31 4.97
N ASP A 997 -35.19 -21.39 4.48
CA ASP A 997 -34.06 -21.18 5.41
C ASP A 997 -34.07 -19.76 5.97
N LEU A 998 -34.41 -18.77 5.14
CA LEU A 998 -34.46 -17.39 5.65
C LEU A 998 -35.59 -17.23 6.69
N TRP A 999 -36.69 -17.90 6.41
CA TRP A 999 -37.81 -17.84 7.39
C TRP A 999 -37.38 -18.44 8.74
N LEU A 1000 -36.69 -19.49 8.61
CA LEU A 1000 -36.24 -20.09 9.88
C LEU A 1000 -35.24 -19.18 10.59
N ALA A 1001 -34.42 -18.58 9.80
CA ALA A 1001 -33.44 -17.66 10.42
C ALA A 1001 -34.13 -16.49 11.11
N CYS A 1002 -35.31 -16.14 10.65
CA CYS A 1002 -36.03 -14.98 11.22
C CYS A 1002 -36.87 -15.42 12.42
N THR A 1003 -37.27 -16.67 12.48
CA THR A 1003 -38.32 -17.01 13.47
C THR A 1003 -37.71 -17.77 14.64
N LEU A 1004 -36.54 -18.28 14.31
CA LEU A 1004 -35.99 -19.06 15.44
C LEU A 1004 -35.11 -18.18 16.32
N ASP A 1005 -35.06 -18.47 17.62
CA ASP A 1005 -34.26 -17.65 18.57
C ASP A 1005 -32.77 -17.69 18.20
N ASN A 1006 -32.27 -18.89 17.94
CA ASN A 1006 -30.89 -19.00 17.40
C ASN A 1006 -30.93 -19.31 15.89
N ALA A 1007 -30.37 -18.47 15.15
CA ALA A 1007 -30.48 -18.59 13.67
C ALA A 1007 -29.89 -19.92 13.19
N VAL A 1008 -30.29 -20.31 11.88
CA VAL A 1008 -29.83 -21.59 11.31
C VAL A 1008 -28.37 -21.46 10.86
N SER A 1009 -27.59 -22.53 11.18
CA SER A 1009 -26.14 -22.59 10.85
C SER A 1009 -25.92 -23.71 9.83
N ARG A 1010 -24.83 -23.39 9.02
CA ARG A 1010 -24.42 -24.53 8.15
C ARG A 1010 -23.76 -25.63 8.98
N MET A 1011 -24.12 -26.86 8.52
CA MET A 1011 -23.58 -28.04 9.24
C MET A 1011 -22.93 -28.98 8.22
N PRO A 1012 -21.69 -28.64 7.96
CA PRO A 1012 -20.98 -29.51 7.00
C PRO A 1012 -20.77 -30.93 7.57
N VAL A 1013 -20.90 -31.86 6.56
CA VAL A 1013 -20.84 -33.27 7.02
C VAL A 1013 -19.96 -34.04 6.03
N GLU A 1014 -18.98 -34.82 6.63
CA GLU A 1014 -18.15 -35.67 5.76
C GLU A 1014 -18.92 -36.95 5.41
N ARG A 1015 -18.55 -37.49 4.26
CA ARG A 1015 -19.26 -38.69 3.76
C ARG A 1015 -19.15 -39.86 4.75
N SER A 1016 -18.06 -39.96 5.42
CA SER A 1016 -17.85 -41.06 6.39
C SER A 1016 -18.88 -41.00 7.53
N ALA A 1017 -19.25 -39.80 7.91
CA ALA A 1017 -20.24 -39.68 9.00
C ALA A 1017 -21.63 -40.14 8.54
N VAL A 1018 -21.94 -39.92 7.29
CA VAL A 1018 -23.23 -40.40 6.74
C VAL A 1018 -23.21 -41.92 6.62
N GLU A 1019 -22.11 -42.52 6.11
CA GLU A 1019 -21.99 -43.97 5.85
C GLU A 1019 -22.05 -44.77 7.17
N ARG A 1020 -21.61 -44.14 8.24
CA ARG A 1020 -21.67 -44.90 9.52
C ARG A 1020 -22.98 -44.63 10.25
N GLY A 1021 -23.84 -43.75 9.63
CA GLY A 1021 -25.22 -43.55 10.13
C GLY A 1021 -25.28 -42.50 11.24
N ALA A 1022 -24.25 -41.69 11.38
CA ALA A 1022 -24.23 -40.68 12.48
C ALA A 1022 -25.21 -39.54 12.16
N VAL A 1023 -25.41 -39.21 10.94
CA VAL A 1023 -26.32 -38.12 10.55
C VAL A 1023 -26.90 -38.46 9.17
N ARG A 1024 -28.18 -37.77 8.97
CA ARG A 1024 -28.79 -37.86 7.62
C ARG A 1024 -29.10 -36.46 7.10
N PRO A 1025 -28.05 -35.99 6.41
CA PRO A 1025 -28.19 -34.58 6.04
C PRO A 1025 -29.08 -34.39 4.81
N GLN A 1026 -29.50 -33.18 4.72
CA GLN A 1026 -30.44 -32.79 3.64
C GLN A 1026 -29.72 -32.73 2.29
N PHE A 1027 -28.38 -32.37 2.36
CA PHE A 1027 -27.61 -32.21 1.10
C PHE A 1027 -26.35 -33.05 1.19
N GLY A 1028 -25.73 -33.26 -0.12
CA GLY A 1028 -24.45 -34.01 -0.20
C GLY A 1028 -23.33 -33.34 0.60
N TRP A 1029 -23.38 -32.07 0.74
CA TRP A 1029 -22.33 -31.36 1.51
C TRP A 1029 -22.68 -31.33 3.01
N GLY A 1030 -23.94 -31.52 3.41
CA GLY A 1030 -24.33 -31.45 4.84
C GLY A 1030 -25.77 -30.98 4.97
N SER A 1031 -26.07 -30.08 6.14
CA SER A 1031 -27.45 -29.65 6.41
C SER A 1031 -27.45 -28.28 7.07
N MET A 1032 -28.63 -27.68 6.93
CA MET A 1032 -28.83 -26.51 7.82
C MET A 1032 -29.29 -26.98 9.21
N ALA A 1033 -28.72 -26.15 10.26
CA ALA A 1033 -29.03 -26.63 11.63
C ALA A 1033 -29.19 -25.44 12.57
N THR A 1034 -30.02 -25.72 13.59
CA THR A 1034 -30.08 -24.71 14.66
C THR A 1034 -29.86 -25.37 16.03
N ILE A 1035 -29.42 -24.41 16.93
CA ILE A 1035 -29.10 -24.97 18.26
C ILE A 1035 -29.80 -24.13 19.33
N GLU A 1036 -30.14 -24.81 20.35
CA GLU A 1036 -30.71 -24.11 21.51
C GLU A 1036 -30.45 -24.92 22.79
N LYS A 1037 -29.69 -24.21 23.68
CA LYS A 1037 -29.47 -24.76 25.04
C LYS A 1037 -29.04 -26.23 24.99
N GLY A 1038 -28.05 -26.57 24.07
CA GLY A 1038 -27.45 -27.93 24.09
C GLY A 1038 -28.20 -28.89 23.14
N ASN A 1039 -29.35 -28.34 22.52
CA ASN A 1039 -30.07 -29.17 21.55
C ASN A 1039 -29.66 -28.77 20.12
N LEU A 1040 -29.69 -29.86 19.34
CA LEU A 1040 -29.36 -29.63 17.91
C LEU A 1040 -30.53 -30.14 17.06
N ALA A 1041 -30.99 -29.30 16.16
CA ALA A 1041 -31.94 -29.75 15.14
C ALA A 1041 -31.42 -29.41 13.74
N TYR A 1042 -31.42 -30.50 12.88
CA TYR A 1042 -30.97 -30.20 11.52
C TYR A 1042 -31.95 -30.78 10.51
N LEU A 1043 -31.88 -30.20 9.30
CA LEU A 1043 -32.88 -30.59 8.27
C LEU A 1043 -32.42 -31.83 7.52
N THR A 1044 -33.48 -32.64 7.06
CA THR A 1044 -33.21 -33.85 6.26
C THR A 1044 -34.28 -33.95 5.16
N VAL A 1045 -33.89 -34.83 4.12
CA VAL A 1045 -34.87 -34.90 3.02
C VAL A 1045 -35.04 -36.38 2.62
N ARG A 1046 -36.29 -36.66 2.09
CA ARG A 1046 -36.51 -38.02 1.54
C ARG A 1046 -37.39 -37.92 0.30
N ARG A 1047 -37.09 -38.82 -0.60
CA ARG A 1047 -37.98 -38.87 -1.79
C ARG A 1047 -39.39 -39.30 -1.38
N ASN A 1048 -40.35 -38.54 -1.89
CA ASN A 1048 -41.73 -38.80 -1.45
C ASN A 1048 -42.69 -38.54 -2.61
N GLY A 1049 -42.70 -39.54 -3.56
CA GLY A 1049 -43.67 -39.52 -4.68
C GLY A 1049 -43.12 -38.78 -5.91
N LEU A 1050 -44.15 -38.70 -6.97
CA LEU A 1050 -43.77 -37.99 -8.22
C LEU A 1050 -44.71 -36.79 -8.43
N ALA A 1051 -44.08 -35.67 -8.93
CA ALA A 1051 -44.91 -34.52 -9.31
C ALA A 1051 -45.75 -34.87 -10.54
N PRO A 1052 -46.92 -34.15 -10.81
CA PRO A 1052 -47.83 -34.44 -11.94
C PRO A 1052 -47.08 -34.49 -13.28
N ASP A 1053 -46.02 -33.99 -13.38
CA ASP A 1053 -45.26 -34.01 -14.65
C ASP A 1053 -44.17 -35.08 -14.64
N GLY A 1054 -44.22 -36.02 -13.59
CA GLY A 1054 -43.32 -37.18 -13.57
C GLY A 1054 -42.00 -36.89 -12.87
N GLY A 1055 -41.68 -35.62 -12.34
CA GLY A 1055 -40.46 -35.27 -11.57
C GLY A 1055 -40.55 -35.77 -10.11
N ASN A 1056 -39.25 -36.07 -9.51
CA ASN A 1056 -39.21 -36.55 -8.11
C ASN A 1056 -39.61 -35.44 -7.13
N LEU A 1057 -40.48 -35.86 -6.08
CA LEU A 1057 -40.80 -34.93 -4.97
C LEU A 1057 -40.05 -35.36 -3.70
N TYR A 1058 -39.52 -34.31 -3.13
CA TYR A 1058 -38.75 -34.60 -1.89
C TYR A 1058 -39.41 -33.87 -0.72
N GLU A 1059 -39.65 -34.72 0.33
CA GLU A 1059 -40.22 -34.12 1.57
C GLU A 1059 -39.10 -33.75 2.55
N THR A 1060 -39.29 -32.49 3.13
CA THR A 1060 -38.30 -32.03 4.13
C THR A 1060 -38.69 -32.49 5.54
N GLY A 1061 -37.64 -33.00 6.24
CA GLY A 1061 -37.83 -33.40 7.65
C GLY A 1061 -36.82 -32.73 8.59
N VAL A 1062 -37.04 -32.97 9.92
CA VAL A 1062 -36.13 -32.39 10.93
C VAL A 1062 -35.69 -33.50 11.88
N ILE A 1063 -34.40 -33.55 12.02
CA ILE A 1063 -33.87 -34.49 13.03
C ILE A 1063 -33.25 -33.70 14.20
N GLY A 1064 -33.65 -34.03 15.41
CA GLY A 1064 -33.13 -33.28 16.57
C GLY A 1064 -32.38 -34.22 17.54
N HIS A 1065 -31.38 -33.63 18.23
CA HIS A 1065 -30.64 -34.31 19.31
C HIS A 1065 -30.59 -33.41 20.56
N GLY A 1066 -30.35 -34.06 21.73
CA GLY A 1066 -30.15 -33.25 22.96
C GLY A 1066 -31.30 -33.50 23.95
N PRO A 1067 -31.18 -33.01 25.09
CA PRO A 1067 -32.06 -33.32 26.23
C PRO A 1067 -33.50 -32.84 25.99
N SER A 1068 -33.71 -31.80 25.16
CA SER A 1068 -35.08 -31.29 24.86
C SER A 1068 -35.26 -31.20 23.34
N ARG A 1069 -34.94 -32.33 22.70
CA ARG A 1069 -34.88 -32.34 21.22
C ARG A 1069 -36.28 -32.24 20.62
N ASP A 1070 -37.31 -32.81 21.32
CA ASP A 1070 -38.66 -32.80 20.72
C ASP A 1070 -39.19 -31.37 20.60
N ALA A 1071 -38.94 -30.55 21.66
CA ALA A 1071 -39.45 -29.16 21.62
C ALA A 1071 -38.81 -28.38 20.45
N LEU A 1072 -37.45 -28.55 20.33
CA LEU A 1072 -36.80 -27.78 19.25
C LEU A 1072 -37.23 -28.31 17.87
N VAL A 1073 -37.39 -29.68 17.75
CA VAL A 1073 -37.82 -30.25 16.46
C VAL A 1073 -39.23 -29.74 16.13
N ASN A 1074 -40.16 -29.75 17.12
CA ASN A 1074 -41.53 -29.27 16.86
C ASN A 1074 -41.55 -27.79 16.47
N ARG A 1075 -40.71 -27.03 17.06
CA ARG A 1075 -40.69 -25.59 16.71
C ARG A 1075 -40.22 -25.40 15.27
N VAL A 1076 -39.15 -26.20 14.94
CA VAL A 1076 -38.65 -26.04 13.55
C VAL A 1076 -39.72 -26.53 12.57
N VAL A 1077 -40.38 -27.65 12.89
CA VAL A 1077 -41.44 -28.17 11.99
C VAL A 1077 -42.57 -27.16 11.89
N ASP A 1078 -42.95 -26.60 13.06
CA ASP A 1078 -44.04 -25.60 13.02
C ASP A 1078 -43.66 -24.39 12.17
N ALA A 1079 -42.39 -24.03 12.34
CA ALA A 1079 -41.97 -22.84 11.56
C ALA A 1079 -41.98 -23.15 10.06
N ILE A 1080 -41.57 -24.41 9.66
CA ILE A 1080 -41.55 -24.76 8.23
C ILE A 1080 -42.99 -24.88 7.71
N SER A 1081 -43.86 -25.47 8.50
CA SER A 1081 -45.27 -25.60 8.07
C SER A 1081 -45.94 -24.23 7.93
N ALA A 1082 -45.63 -23.39 8.95
CA ALA A 1082 -46.23 -22.04 8.86
C ALA A 1082 -45.74 -21.32 7.59
N TRP A 1083 -44.49 -21.48 7.31
CA TRP A 1083 -43.97 -20.80 6.09
C TRP A 1083 -44.65 -21.38 4.84
N ASP A 1084 -44.73 -22.71 4.74
CA ASP A 1084 -45.30 -23.35 3.54
C ASP A 1084 -46.78 -22.94 3.35
N ARG A 1085 -47.55 -22.81 4.46
CA ARG A 1085 -49.00 -22.54 4.36
C ARG A 1085 -49.27 -21.07 4.06
N HIS A 1086 -48.36 -20.27 4.68
CA HIS A 1086 -48.87 -18.87 4.64
C HIS A 1086 -47.88 -17.99 3.89
N TYR A 1087 -46.61 -18.50 3.63
CA TYR A 1087 -45.65 -17.46 3.20
C TYR A 1087 -44.86 -17.96 1.99
N ARG A 1088 -44.95 -19.33 1.65
CA ARG A 1088 -44.10 -19.95 0.61
C ARG A 1088 -44.35 -19.27 -0.74
N SER A 1089 -45.65 -18.76 -0.91
CA SER A 1089 -45.93 -18.17 -2.23
C SER A 1089 -45.78 -16.64 -2.19
N ARG A 1090 -45.38 -16.13 -0.96
CA ARG A 1090 -45.30 -14.66 -0.86
C ARG A 1090 -43.93 -14.17 -1.32
N THR A 1091 -43.93 -12.85 -1.58
CA THR A 1091 -42.62 -12.23 -1.92
C THR A 1091 -42.00 -11.58 -0.67
N VAL A 1092 -40.67 -11.53 -0.68
CA VAL A 1092 -39.99 -11.03 0.53
C VAL A 1092 -39.27 -9.72 0.18
N GLY A 1093 -39.44 -8.69 1.11
CA GLY A 1093 -38.73 -7.41 0.95
C GLY A 1093 -37.81 -7.13 2.12
N PHE A 1094 -36.78 -6.29 1.83
CA PHE A 1094 -35.79 -5.91 2.87
C PHE A 1094 -35.70 -4.39 2.93
N GLN A 1095 -35.50 -3.95 4.28
CA GLN A 1095 -35.29 -2.50 4.47
C GLN A 1095 -34.13 -2.27 5.43
N ILE A 1096 -33.45 -1.07 5.14
CA ILE A 1096 -32.36 -0.71 6.07
C ILE A 1096 -32.84 0.48 6.92
N GLN A 1097 -32.66 0.31 8.28
CA GLN A 1097 -32.98 1.44 9.18
C GLN A 1097 -31.80 1.71 10.12
N ALA A 1098 -31.74 3.01 10.53
CA ALA A 1098 -30.72 3.32 11.57
C ALA A 1098 -31.05 2.61 12.89
N THR A 1099 -30.00 2.34 13.68
CA THR A 1099 -30.22 1.52 14.91
C THR A 1099 -30.97 2.34 15.97
N ASN A 1100 -30.93 3.66 15.80
CA ASN A 1100 -31.62 4.48 16.83
C ASN A 1100 -33.09 4.73 16.45
N THR A 1101 -33.58 4.09 15.33
CA THR A 1101 -35.03 4.18 15.00
C THR A 1101 -35.85 3.33 15.98
N PRO A 1102 -37.01 3.88 16.48
CA PRO A 1102 -37.84 3.13 17.43
C PRO A 1102 -38.17 1.72 16.89
N PRO A 1103 -38.32 0.79 17.87
CA PRO A 1103 -38.62 -0.60 17.49
C PRO A 1103 -39.89 -0.68 16.63
N ILE A 1104 -39.79 -1.59 15.64
CA ILE A 1104 -40.91 -1.73 14.70
C ILE A 1104 -42.04 -2.52 15.38
N GLN A 1105 -43.23 -2.07 15.13
CA GLN A 1105 -44.39 -2.79 15.69
C GLN A 1105 -44.47 -4.22 15.12
N PRO A 1106 -44.65 -5.18 16.01
CA PRO A 1106 -44.68 -6.57 15.56
C PRO A 1106 -45.91 -6.84 14.66
N LYS A 1107 -45.66 -7.32 13.55
CA LYS A 1107 -46.71 -7.77 12.59
C LYS A 1107 -46.27 -9.10 11.96
N PRO A 1108 -47.29 -10.07 11.75
CA PRO A 1108 -46.91 -11.38 11.17
C PRO A 1108 -46.18 -11.21 9.82
N GLY A 1109 -44.99 -11.88 9.76
CA GLY A 1109 -44.27 -11.88 8.47
C GLY A 1109 -43.29 -10.70 8.37
N ARG A 1110 -43.22 -9.85 9.54
CA ARG A 1110 -42.23 -8.74 9.57
C ARG A 1110 -41.23 -8.99 10.70
N PHE A 1111 -39.92 -8.95 10.19
CA PHE A 1111 -38.85 -9.22 11.19
C PHE A 1111 -37.81 -8.11 11.11
N ALA A 1112 -37.16 -7.87 12.37
CA ALA A 1112 -36.05 -6.88 12.39
C ALA A 1112 -34.78 -7.55 12.95
N ILE A 1113 -33.73 -7.39 12.13
CA ILE A 1113 -32.41 -7.89 12.60
C ILE A 1113 -31.45 -6.72 12.80
N ASP A 1114 -30.96 -6.58 14.11
CA ASP A 1114 -30.04 -5.45 14.38
C ASP A 1114 -28.58 -5.91 14.25
N THR A 1115 -27.87 -5.15 13.46
CA THR A 1115 -26.38 -5.29 13.46
C THR A 1115 -25.73 -4.09 14.17
N PRO A 1116 -24.37 -4.20 14.39
CA PRO A 1116 -23.72 -3.06 15.06
C PRO A 1116 -23.82 -1.78 14.21
N LEU A 1117 -24.16 -1.94 12.90
CA LEU A 1117 -24.15 -0.71 12.06
C LEU A 1117 -25.58 -0.26 11.75
N ASN A 1118 -26.43 -1.19 11.39
CA ASN A 1118 -27.82 -0.79 11.06
C ASN A 1118 -28.78 -1.95 11.35
N ARG A 1119 -30.14 -1.55 11.29
CA ARG A 1119 -31.21 -2.55 11.46
C ARG A 1119 -31.75 -2.94 10.07
N ILE A 1120 -31.81 -4.37 9.83
CA ILE A 1120 -32.39 -4.83 8.56
C ILE A 1120 -33.81 -5.37 8.83
N VAL A 1121 -34.80 -4.73 8.10
CA VAL A 1121 -36.18 -5.20 8.29
C VAL A 1121 -36.54 -6.14 7.13
N ILE A 1122 -37.15 -7.33 7.48
CA ILE A 1122 -37.54 -8.33 6.49
C ILE A 1122 -39.06 -8.51 6.57
N GLU A 1123 -39.59 -8.40 5.31
CA GLU A 1123 -41.05 -8.50 5.36
C GLU A 1123 -41.54 -9.42 4.21
N TRP A 1124 -42.53 -10.32 4.61
CA TRP A 1124 -43.16 -11.22 3.61
C TRP A 1124 -44.48 -10.61 3.15
N HIS A 1125 -44.68 -10.22 1.73
CA HIS A 1125 -45.87 -9.57 1.19
C HIS A 1125 -46.78 -10.60 0.52
#